data_AF-A0A315XA66-F1
#
_entry.id   AF-A0A315XA66-F1
#
_cell.length_a   1.000
_cell.length_b   1.000
_cell.length_c   1.000
_cell.angle_alpha   90.00
_cell.angle_beta   90.00
_cell.angle_gamma   90.00
#
_symmetry.space_group_name_H-M   'P 1'
#
loop_
_entity.id
_entity.type
_entity.pdbx_description
1 polymer ?
#
loop_
_entity_poly.entity_id
_entity_poly.type
_entity_poly.pdbx_seq_one_letter_code
_entity_poly.pdbx_strand_id
1 'polypeptide(L)'
;MPAVSASPSRHPLRNSGNGRSTSSRKSKRSRCPACRGAWRTFRRSAPEFSSRRAGAGKSRHPPYRMGAIPARRDGPMTQTPPVRERVGPIRLDEAWSGAILWGARGVGAVSLCVIAILLLYPGIPRSLFHDNWERGAELIALGGAAAGYTLAWRWEGIGSATMLLASAMFGVLAILVDESGAPAVACMAFLLPAALFFLHWQQRRRPFAVAALLAVLAGLVLVGGTGGGRLYDHYLGPTHPESRSARVPVTVVRWIWSGGVTTDGFTVKVRLADRGADPVLLVSESESLDSPIEVPAQTRPGESSDVDTFRATGLSPGTTYHYAVRQGDLVDRGRSGRVTTFPAGAASFTFAFGSCARTGSNGMVWDRIREASPLFMLVTGDFHYENISTNDAAAMRNAYERGLAAPAQQALWLQAPVVYTWDDHDFGGDDSDRTTPAREAVQAVYRDYIPHYELPAGAGEGPIYHAFTVGRVRFIVTDTRSERDPAGNPDGPGKSMVGQAQKDWFKAEVLAAKESAALIVWVNSVPWIAEPEPGADHWGAYATERRELSDFLVANGIDNLVMLSGDAHMLAADDGSNNTFATDGAGPGFPVFHAAALDRRGSVKGGPYSEGAFPGGGQFGLLTITDGGGPEVTVAFSGRDWEGTEVVGYSFTTSLRAPQ
;
A
#
# COMPACT_ATOMS: atom_id res chain seq x y z
N MET A 1 -40.23 -48.23 29.27
CA MET A 1 -39.64 -48.70 28.01
C MET A 1 -38.15 -48.35 28.03
N PRO A 2 -37.25 -49.30 28.32
CA PRO A 2 -35.84 -49.00 28.60
C PRO A 2 -34.84 -49.65 27.62
N ALA A 3 -33.63 -49.09 27.69
CA ALA A 3 -32.27 -49.49 27.26
C ALA A 3 -31.97 -50.93 26.79
N VAL A 4 -30.86 -51.07 26.01
CA VAL A 4 -29.77 -52.12 26.03
C VAL A 4 -28.89 -51.96 24.76
N SER A 5 -27.65 -51.44 24.86
CA SER A 5 -26.29 -52.10 24.88
C SER A 5 -25.74 -52.59 23.51
N ALA A 6 -24.60 -52.06 23.01
CA ALA A 6 -23.20 -52.60 23.07
C ALA A 6 -22.99 -53.88 22.22
N SER A 7 -21.90 -54.18 21.48
CA SER A 7 -20.50 -53.71 21.32
C SER A 7 -19.89 -54.46 20.07
N PRO A 8 -18.62 -54.23 19.67
CA PRO A 8 -18.06 -54.58 18.35
C PRO A 8 -17.22 -55.88 18.32
N SER A 9 -16.90 -56.36 17.11
CA SER A 9 -16.02 -57.53 16.88
C SER A 9 -14.65 -57.14 16.29
N ARG A 10 -13.58 -57.65 16.92
CA ARG A 10 -12.17 -57.56 16.50
C ARG A 10 -11.69 -58.85 15.81
N HIS A 11 -10.74 -58.67 14.87
CA HIS A 11 -9.55 -59.51 14.56
C HIS A 11 -9.74 -60.87 13.83
N PRO A 12 -8.72 -61.38 13.08
CA PRO A 12 -7.29 -61.38 13.44
C PRO A 12 -6.22 -61.16 12.34
N LEU A 13 -5.00 -61.00 12.88
CA LEU A 13 -3.67 -60.90 12.27
C LEU A 13 -3.27 -62.14 11.45
N ARG A 14 -2.45 -61.92 10.41
CA ARG A 14 -1.42 -62.88 10.01
C ARG A 14 -0.16 -62.15 9.52
N ASN A 15 0.97 -62.68 9.97
CA ASN A 15 2.32 -62.18 9.87
C ASN A 15 3.11 -63.11 8.92
N SER A 16 3.94 -62.59 8.02
CA SER A 16 5.13 -63.29 7.49
C SER A 16 5.91 -62.45 6.48
N GLY A 17 7.24 -62.38 6.65
CA GLY A 17 8.15 -62.34 5.49
C GLY A 17 9.20 -61.24 5.46
N ASN A 18 10.33 -61.50 6.14
CA ASN A 18 11.61 -60.79 5.96
C ASN A 18 12.13 -60.87 4.51
N GLY A 19 12.71 -59.78 4.01
CA GLY A 19 13.51 -59.76 2.79
C GLY A 19 14.36 -58.50 2.68
N ARG A 20 15.57 -58.53 3.27
CA ARG A 20 16.64 -57.56 2.98
C ARG A 20 17.13 -57.77 1.55
N SER A 21 17.21 -56.70 0.76
CA SER A 21 18.33 -56.53 -0.17
C SER A 21 18.66 -55.05 -0.40
N THR A 22 19.94 -54.78 -0.29
CA THR A 22 20.63 -53.52 -0.53
C THR A 22 20.70 -53.23 -2.03
N SER A 23 20.45 -52.00 -2.49
CA SER A 23 21.36 -51.37 -3.45
C SER A 23 21.19 -49.85 -3.50
N SER A 24 22.34 -49.19 -3.37
CA SER A 24 22.57 -47.78 -3.61
C SER A 24 22.35 -47.41 -5.08
N ARG A 25 21.71 -46.27 -5.37
CA ARG A 25 21.99 -45.53 -6.61
C ARG A 25 21.89 -44.03 -6.38
N LYS A 26 23.08 -43.41 -6.29
CA LYS A 26 23.34 -42.00 -6.55
C LYS A 26 22.89 -41.68 -7.99
N SER A 27 22.00 -40.71 -8.20
CA SER A 27 21.86 -40.06 -9.51
C SER A 27 22.68 -38.77 -9.52
N LYS A 28 23.53 -38.70 -10.54
CA LYS A 28 24.55 -37.68 -10.76
C LYS A 28 23.94 -36.47 -11.45
N ARG A 29 24.39 -35.29 -11.02
CA ARG A 29 24.37 -34.05 -11.82
C ARG A 29 25.04 -34.30 -13.17
N SER A 30 24.30 -34.12 -14.26
CA SER A 30 24.83 -34.05 -15.62
C SER A 30 25.18 -32.60 -15.96
N ARG A 31 26.49 -32.29 -15.99
CA ARG A 31 27.03 -31.19 -16.80
C ARG A 31 27.69 -31.84 -18.02
N CYS A 32 27.26 -31.46 -19.22
CA CYS A 32 27.98 -31.75 -20.46
C CYS A 32 28.59 -30.44 -21.00
N PRO A 33 29.86 -30.44 -21.46
CA PRO A 33 30.56 -29.27 -21.95
C PRO A 33 30.59 -29.20 -23.48
N ALA A 34 31.07 -28.04 -23.97
CA ALA A 34 31.60 -27.76 -25.31
C ALA A 34 30.62 -27.21 -26.36
N CYS A 35 30.73 -25.90 -26.60
CA CYS A 35 31.17 -25.39 -27.90
C CYS A 35 32.01 -24.13 -27.69
N ARG A 36 33.30 -24.25 -28.00
CA ARG A 36 34.25 -23.13 -28.15
C ARG A 36 34.16 -22.64 -29.59
N GLY A 37 34.17 -21.32 -29.76
CA GLY A 37 35.12 -20.66 -30.65
C GLY A 37 34.56 -19.94 -31.87
N ALA A 38 34.66 -18.59 -31.84
CA ALA A 38 35.04 -17.78 -33.00
C ALA A 38 35.59 -16.39 -32.55
N TRP A 39 36.89 -16.35 -32.29
CA TRP A 39 37.91 -15.40 -32.77
C TRP A 39 37.66 -13.86 -32.85
N ARG A 40 38.53 -13.16 -32.09
CA ARG A 40 39.36 -11.96 -32.39
C ARG A 40 38.65 -10.68 -32.88
N THR A 41 38.83 -9.53 -32.25
CA THR A 41 40.08 -8.73 -32.25
C THR A 41 39.87 -7.49 -31.37
N PHE A 42 40.79 -7.18 -30.46
CA PHE A 42 41.61 -5.96 -30.46
C PHE A 42 42.52 -5.98 -29.23
N ARG A 43 43.79 -5.66 -29.45
CA ARG A 43 44.90 -5.76 -28.49
C ARG A 43 45.65 -4.43 -28.50
N ARG A 44 46.30 -4.15 -27.37
CA ARG A 44 47.39 -3.19 -27.10
C ARG A 44 46.89 -1.85 -26.52
N SER A 45 47.47 -1.30 -25.45
CA SER A 45 48.86 -1.45 -24.95
C SER A 45 49.01 -0.87 -23.54
N ALA A 46 49.70 -1.58 -22.63
CA ALA A 46 50.60 -1.01 -21.62
C ALA A 46 51.42 -2.16 -20.96
N PRO A 47 52.74 -2.05 -20.79
CA PRO A 47 53.58 -3.13 -20.28
C PRO A 47 53.81 -3.04 -18.76
N GLU A 48 53.90 -4.21 -18.14
CA GLU A 48 54.44 -4.47 -16.79
C GLU A 48 55.98 -4.57 -16.79
N PHE A 49 56.53 -4.61 -15.57
CA PHE A 49 57.81 -5.17 -15.07
C PHE A 49 58.88 -4.16 -14.67
N SER A 50 59.72 -4.37 -13.65
CA SER A 50 59.67 -5.13 -12.39
C SER A 50 60.92 -4.71 -11.59
N SER A 51 60.85 -4.99 -10.29
CA SER A 51 61.93 -5.09 -9.29
C SER A 51 63.40 -5.00 -9.71
N ARG A 52 64.20 -4.26 -8.91
CA ARG A 52 65.54 -4.69 -8.43
C ARG A 52 66.00 -3.89 -7.20
N ARG A 53 66.51 -4.62 -6.19
CA ARG A 53 67.25 -4.14 -5.01
C ARG A 53 68.71 -3.80 -5.39
N ALA A 54 69.33 -2.84 -4.69
CA ALA A 54 70.59 -3.01 -3.91
C ALA A 54 71.30 -1.67 -3.58
N GLY A 55 71.60 -1.47 -2.28
CA GLY A 55 72.98 -1.31 -1.77
C GLY A 55 73.81 -0.04 -2.01
N ALA A 56 73.94 0.76 -0.94
CA ALA A 56 75.15 1.38 -0.37
C ALA A 56 76.06 2.34 -1.19
N GLY A 57 76.35 3.51 -0.61
CA GLY A 57 77.51 4.34 -0.99
C GLY A 57 77.60 5.68 -0.26
N LYS A 58 78.60 5.83 0.61
CA LYS A 58 78.96 7.02 1.42
C LYS A 58 79.41 8.22 0.55
N SER A 59 79.26 9.45 1.04
CA SER A 59 80.36 10.23 1.65
C SER A 59 80.23 11.78 1.57
N ARG A 60 80.77 12.41 2.62
CA ARG A 60 81.44 13.74 2.72
C ARG A 60 80.63 15.01 3.09
N HIS A 61 80.84 15.41 4.36
CA HIS A 61 80.83 16.78 4.88
C HIS A 61 81.99 17.64 4.33
N PRO A 62 81.90 18.98 4.45
CA PRO A 62 82.83 19.71 5.35
C PRO A 62 82.11 20.90 6.09
N PRO A 63 82.78 21.84 6.80
CA PRO A 63 82.95 21.76 8.26
C PRO A 63 82.47 22.99 9.06
N TYR A 64 82.58 22.82 10.38
CA TYR A 64 82.36 23.72 11.53
C TYR A 64 82.79 25.20 11.41
N ARG A 65 82.03 26.09 12.08
CA ARG A 65 82.57 27.26 12.80
C ARG A 65 81.86 27.44 14.15
N MET A 66 82.63 27.37 15.23
CA MET A 66 82.23 27.77 16.59
C MET A 66 82.20 29.30 16.70
N GLY A 67 81.24 29.81 17.46
CA GLY A 67 81.19 31.20 17.90
C GLY A 67 80.35 31.36 19.17
N ALA A 68 81.04 31.40 20.30
CA ALA A 68 80.75 32.07 21.58
C ALA A 68 79.33 32.07 22.18
N ILE A 69 79.25 31.52 23.39
CA ILE A 69 78.20 31.74 24.40
C ILE A 69 78.45 33.08 25.12
N PRO A 70 77.41 33.86 25.42
CA PRO A 70 77.39 34.61 26.67
C PRO A 70 76.17 34.31 27.55
N ALA A 71 76.51 34.02 28.81
CA ALA A 71 75.80 34.16 30.07
C ALA A 71 74.27 34.37 30.10
N ARG A 72 73.62 33.48 30.86
CA ARG A 72 72.30 33.67 31.48
C ARG A 72 72.23 34.99 32.26
N ARG A 73 71.13 35.72 32.06
CA ARG A 73 70.52 36.58 33.07
C ARG A 73 69.11 36.06 33.32
N ASP A 74 68.85 35.70 34.57
CA ASP A 74 67.53 35.34 35.06
C ASP A 74 66.64 36.59 35.13
N GLY A 75 65.43 36.47 34.59
CA GLY A 75 64.35 37.45 34.72
C GLY A 75 63.02 36.76 34.43
N PRO A 76 62.01 36.85 35.31
CA PRO A 76 60.73 36.19 35.09
C PRO A 76 59.90 37.05 34.14
N MET A 77 59.61 36.54 32.95
CA MET A 77 58.53 37.08 32.11
C MET A 77 57.70 35.93 31.57
N THR A 78 56.51 35.83 32.17
CA THR A 78 55.30 35.20 31.67
C THR A 78 55.19 35.33 30.14
N GLN A 79 55.54 34.29 29.41
CA GLN A 79 55.04 34.11 28.04
C GLN A 79 53.63 33.56 28.15
N THR A 80 52.64 34.44 28.16
CA THR A 80 51.28 34.09 27.78
C THR A 80 51.36 33.47 26.37
N PRO A 81 50.83 32.27 26.13
CA PRO A 81 50.84 31.67 24.79
C PRO A 81 50.12 32.63 23.82
N PRO A 82 50.50 32.66 22.53
CA PRO A 82 49.89 33.58 21.58
C PRO A 82 48.37 33.33 21.57
N VAL A 83 47.60 34.37 21.90
CA VAL A 83 46.15 34.38 21.75
C VAL A 83 45.88 33.98 20.31
N ARG A 84 45.27 32.81 20.09
CA ARG A 84 44.82 32.41 18.75
C ARG A 84 43.94 33.53 18.22
N GLU A 85 44.43 34.29 17.25
CA GLU A 85 43.67 35.40 16.68
C GLU A 85 42.30 34.90 16.23
N ARG A 86 41.24 35.57 16.72
CA ARG A 86 39.87 35.31 16.32
C ARG A 86 39.64 35.97 14.95
N VAL A 87 39.93 35.23 13.90
CA VAL A 87 39.83 35.68 12.49
C VAL A 87 38.49 35.34 11.82
N GLY A 88 37.53 34.81 12.59
CA GLY A 88 36.23 34.40 12.07
C GLY A 88 35.31 35.56 11.66
N PRO A 89 34.34 35.30 10.75
CA PRO A 89 33.39 36.29 10.27
C PRO A 89 32.45 36.83 11.36
N ILE A 90 32.08 36.01 12.36
CA ILE A 90 31.26 36.45 13.50
C ILE A 90 32.14 36.45 14.75
N ARG A 91 32.24 37.60 15.44
CA ARG A 91 33.02 37.74 16.67
C ARG A 91 32.11 37.67 17.88
N LEU A 92 32.41 36.73 18.77
CA LEU A 92 31.77 36.59 20.08
C LEU A 92 32.76 37.09 21.13
N ASP A 93 32.28 37.81 22.14
CA ASP A 93 33.11 38.14 23.30
C ASP A 93 33.43 36.86 24.12
N GLU A 94 34.30 36.97 25.12
CA GLU A 94 34.74 35.80 25.89
C GLU A 94 33.62 35.16 26.71
N ALA A 95 32.73 35.97 27.29
CA ALA A 95 31.61 35.51 28.08
C ALA A 95 30.62 34.71 27.21
N TRP A 96 30.23 35.25 26.07
CA TRP A 96 29.33 34.58 25.13
C TRP A 96 29.97 33.36 24.47
N SER A 97 31.28 33.41 24.17
CA SER A 97 31.98 32.28 23.58
C SER A 97 31.96 31.03 24.48
N GLY A 98 32.16 31.22 25.79
CA GLY A 98 32.07 30.14 26.77
C GLY A 98 30.64 29.64 26.95
N ALA A 99 29.69 30.57 27.08
CA ALA A 99 28.27 30.26 27.23
C ALA A 99 27.71 29.46 26.03
N ILE A 100 28.06 29.84 24.80
CA ILE A 100 27.62 29.16 23.57
C ILE A 100 28.16 27.73 23.50
N LEU A 101 29.42 27.49 23.88
CA LEU A 101 29.99 26.14 23.84
C LEU A 101 29.33 25.21 24.87
N TRP A 102 29.14 25.70 26.10
CA TRP A 102 28.46 24.92 27.14
C TRP A 102 26.97 24.74 26.84
N GLY A 103 26.32 25.75 26.27
CA GLY A 103 24.97 25.66 25.74
C GLY A 103 24.84 24.60 24.64
N ALA A 104 25.76 24.58 23.67
CA ALA A 104 25.79 23.56 22.60
C ALA A 104 25.87 22.13 23.16
N ARG A 105 26.71 21.94 24.19
CA ARG A 105 26.85 20.64 24.89
C ARG A 105 25.59 20.26 25.65
N GLY A 106 25.05 21.18 26.47
CA GLY A 106 23.85 20.93 27.27
C GLY A 106 22.65 20.61 26.39
N VAL A 107 22.37 21.45 25.40
CA VAL A 107 21.27 21.25 24.45
C VAL A 107 21.48 19.97 23.64
N GLY A 108 22.68 19.71 23.14
CA GLY A 108 22.95 18.48 22.37
C GLY A 108 22.72 17.20 23.17
N ALA A 109 23.12 17.16 24.45
CA ALA A 109 22.84 16.03 25.33
C ALA A 109 21.34 15.84 25.58
N VAL A 110 20.62 16.94 25.86
CA VAL A 110 19.15 16.90 26.07
C VAL A 110 18.44 16.42 24.81
N SER A 111 18.77 16.97 23.64
CA SER A 111 18.18 16.57 22.36
C SER A 111 18.39 15.09 22.07
N LEU A 112 19.60 14.55 22.29
CA LEU A 112 19.87 13.12 22.12
C LEU A 112 19.05 12.25 23.06
N CYS A 113 18.99 12.61 24.35
CA CYS A 113 18.24 11.85 25.34
C CYS A 113 16.74 11.86 25.05
N VAL A 114 16.16 13.03 24.77
CA VAL A 114 14.73 13.17 24.48
C VAL A 114 14.39 12.39 23.22
N ILE A 115 15.12 12.57 22.12
CA ILE A 115 14.79 11.90 20.86
C ILE A 115 15.05 10.40 20.92
N ALA A 116 16.09 9.94 21.62
CA ALA A 116 16.29 8.52 21.86
C ALA A 116 15.14 7.91 22.67
N ILE A 117 14.62 8.61 23.68
CA ILE A 117 13.45 8.16 24.44
C ILE A 117 12.22 8.12 23.52
N LEU A 118 11.97 9.17 22.74
CA LEU A 118 10.83 9.21 21.81
C LEU A 118 10.89 8.08 20.76
N LEU A 119 12.07 7.79 20.22
CA LEU A 119 12.27 6.77 19.18
C LEU A 119 12.34 5.32 19.73
N LEU A 120 12.71 5.13 21.00
CA LEU A 120 12.90 3.80 21.61
C LEU A 120 11.78 3.40 22.58
N TYR A 121 10.94 4.33 23.04
CA TYR A 121 9.91 4.03 24.03
C TYR A 121 8.60 3.57 23.37
N PRO A 122 8.07 2.38 23.72
CA PRO A 122 6.93 1.79 23.03
C PRO A 122 5.55 2.41 23.35
N GLY A 123 5.44 3.32 24.33
CA GLY A 123 4.15 3.84 24.83
C GLY A 123 3.76 5.26 24.40
N ILE A 124 4.45 5.88 23.46
CA ILE A 124 4.10 7.21 22.91
C ILE A 124 3.30 6.98 21.62
N PRO A 125 2.22 7.75 21.33
CA PRO A 125 1.36 7.52 20.18
C PRO A 125 2.17 7.37 18.90
N ARG A 126 2.12 6.15 18.36
CA ARG A 126 2.88 5.72 17.20
C ARG A 126 2.09 6.03 15.94
N SER A 127 1.90 7.30 15.59
CA SER A 127 1.30 7.67 14.31
C SER A 127 2.36 7.79 13.20
N LEU A 128 3.34 6.89 13.16
CA LEU A 128 4.57 7.14 12.39
C LEU A 128 5.37 5.92 11.88
N PHE A 129 4.76 4.74 11.80
CA PHE A 129 5.52 3.56 11.39
C PHE A 129 4.78 2.84 10.29
N HIS A 130 5.11 3.17 9.03
CA HIS A 130 4.56 2.47 7.89
C HIS A 130 5.51 1.47 7.25
N ASP A 131 6.82 1.51 7.51
CA ASP A 131 7.72 0.46 7.02
C ASP A 131 9.04 0.28 7.83
N ASN A 132 9.62 -0.92 7.75
CA ASN A 132 10.92 -1.25 8.38
C ASN A 132 12.09 -0.33 7.95
N TRP A 133 12.01 0.28 6.77
CA TRP A 133 13.09 1.12 6.23
C TRP A 133 13.08 2.54 6.83
N GLU A 134 11.91 3.10 7.17
CA GLU A 134 11.74 4.44 7.75
C GLU A 134 12.44 4.52 9.09
N ARG A 135 12.15 3.52 9.95
CA ARG A 135 12.83 3.34 11.24
C ARG A 135 14.32 3.16 11.06
N GLY A 136 14.75 2.43 10.02
CA GLY A 136 16.16 2.30 9.67
C GLY A 136 16.81 3.65 9.35
N ALA A 137 16.16 4.46 8.52
CA ALA A 137 16.62 5.79 8.15
C ALA A 137 16.70 6.74 9.34
N GLU A 138 15.68 6.75 10.21
CA GLU A 138 15.67 7.54 11.44
C GLU A 138 16.75 7.12 12.44
N LEU A 139 16.98 5.81 12.61
CA LEU A 139 18.04 5.30 13.46
C LEU A 139 19.43 5.67 12.91
N ILE A 140 19.60 5.67 11.58
CA ILE A 140 20.82 6.17 10.93
C ILE A 140 20.97 7.67 11.19
N ALA A 141 19.88 8.45 11.10
CA ALA A 141 19.89 9.89 11.41
C ALA A 141 20.30 10.15 12.86
N LEU A 142 19.69 9.43 13.80
CA LEU A 142 19.99 9.52 15.22
C LEU A 142 21.43 9.12 15.52
N GLY A 143 21.90 8.01 14.93
CA GLY A 143 23.29 7.55 15.05
C GLY A 143 24.27 8.59 14.50
N GLY A 144 23.95 9.21 13.37
CA GLY A 144 24.70 10.33 12.80
C GLY A 144 24.73 11.55 13.72
N ALA A 145 23.59 11.93 14.29
CA ALA A 145 23.51 13.04 15.25
C ALA A 145 24.33 12.77 16.53
N ALA A 146 24.28 11.55 17.06
CA ALA A 146 25.07 11.13 18.23
C ALA A 146 26.58 11.12 17.93
N ALA A 147 26.97 10.61 16.77
CA ALA A 147 28.36 10.66 16.31
C ALA A 147 28.83 12.11 16.12
N GLY A 148 28.03 12.95 15.49
CA GLY A 148 28.34 14.37 15.31
C GLY A 148 28.48 15.10 16.65
N TYR A 149 27.58 14.86 17.59
CA TYR A 149 27.65 15.42 18.94
C TYR A 149 28.95 15.02 19.65
N THR A 150 29.29 13.73 19.67
CA THR A 150 30.52 13.24 20.32
C THR A 150 31.79 13.77 19.64
N LEU A 151 31.82 13.82 18.31
CA LEU A 151 32.92 14.42 17.56
C LEU A 151 33.07 15.91 17.86
N ALA A 152 31.97 16.64 18.07
CA ALA A 152 32.00 18.08 18.34
C ALA A 152 32.76 18.44 19.62
N TRP A 153 32.88 17.51 20.58
CA TRP A 153 33.65 17.73 21.81
C TRP A 153 35.15 17.92 21.55
N ARG A 154 35.66 17.33 20.46
CA ARG A 154 37.09 17.41 20.08
C ARG A 154 37.30 18.18 18.78
N TRP A 155 36.36 18.06 17.84
CA TRP A 155 36.41 18.62 16.50
C TRP A 155 35.07 19.29 16.17
N GLU A 156 34.82 20.44 16.81
CA GLU A 156 33.55 21.20 16.73
C GLU A 156 33.01 21.38 15.31
N GLY A 157 33.88 21.71 14.33
CA GLY A 157 33.45 21.91 12.94
C GLY A 157 33.03 20.62 12.24
N ILE A 158 33.71 19.50 12.50
CA ILE A 158 33.34 18.19 11.94
C ILE A 158 32.05 17.72 12.62
N GLY A 159 31.99 17.82 13.95
CA GLY A 159 30.81 17.41 14.70
C GLY A 159 29.56 18.21 14.35
N SER A 160 29.68 19.54 14.25
CA SER A 160 28.61 20.44 13.78
C SER A 160 28.15 20.08 12.37
N ALA A 161 29.08 19.88 11.43
CA ALA A 161 28.75 19.47 10.06
C ALA A 161 27.98 18.14 10.02
N THR A 162 28.43 17.14 10.79
CA THR A 162 27.74 15.84 10.88
C THR A 162 26.34 15.97 11.50
N MET A 163 26.18 16.77 12.55
CA MET A 163 24.86 17.01 13.15
C MET A 163 23.91 17.77 12.22
N LEU A 164 24.42 18.73 11.44
CA LEU A 164 23.63 19.46 10.43
C LEU A 164 23.12 18.51 9.35
N LEU A 165 23.95 17.58 8.88
CA LEU A 165 23.53 16.57 7.89
C LEU A 165 22.48 15.62 8.46
N ALA A 166 22.65 15.17 9.71
CA ALA A 166 21.65 14.35 10.38
C ALA A 166 20.32 15.09 10.58
N SER A 167 20.37 16.37 10.99
CA SER A 167 19.21 17.26 11.11
C SER A 167 18.50 17.45 9.77
N ALA A 168 19.24 17.69 8.68
CA ALA A 168 18.68 17.79 7.34
C ALA A 168 17.99 16.49 6.90
N MET A 169 18.54 15.32 7.26
CA MET A 169 17.91 14.03 6.97
C MET A 169 16.58 13.86 7.71
N PHE A 170 16.49 14.24 8.99
CA PHE A 170 15.21 14.30 9.70
C PHE A 170 14.22 15.27 9.04
N GLY A 171 14.70 16.42 8.54
CA GLY A 171 13.86 17.36 7.79
C GLY A 171 13.31 16.77 6.49
N VAL A 172 14.12 15.99 5.76
CA VAL A 172 13.65 15.28 4.55
C VAL A 172 12.62 14.21 4.90
N LEU A 173 12.86 13.42 5.96
CA LEU A 173 11.89 12.43 6.43
C LEU A 173 10.56 13.09 6.85
N ALA A 174 10.61 14.24 7.51
CA ALA A 174 9.42 15.01 7.86
C ALA A 174 8.59 15.44 6.65
N ILE A 175 9.23 15.69 5.51
CA ILE A 175 8.55 16.14 4.29
C ILE A 175 8.01 14.95 3.50
N LEU A 176 8.78 13.85 3.44
CA LEU A 176 8.49 12.72 2.55
C LEU A 176 7.55 11.68 3.17
N VAL A 177 7.55 11.55 4.50
CA VAL A 177 7.03 10.36 5.16
C VAL A 177 6.07 10.67 6.32
N ASP A 178 6.25 11.79 7.03
CA ASP A 178 5.56 12.02 8.30
C ASP A 178 4.58 13.21 8.31
N GLU A 179 3.31 12.94 8.61
CA GLU A 179 2.29 13.97 8.88
C GLU A 179 2.21 14.37 10.38
N SER A 180 2.80 13.61 11.31
CA SER A 180 2.75 13.86 12.76
C SER A 180 3.66 15.00 13.22
N GLY A 181 4.67 15.35 12.42
CA GLY A 181 5.64 16.41 12.70
C GLY A 181 6.79 16.01 13.63
N ALA A 182 6.94 14.73 13.99
CA ALA A 182 7.99 14.31 14.94
C ALA A 182 9.42 14.43 14.37
N PRO A 183 9.72 14.04 13.11
CA PRO A 183 11.00 14.30 12.47
C PRO A 183 11.24 15.80 12.27
N ALA A 184 10.19 16.63 12.16
CA ALA A 184 10.36 18.08 12.14
C ALA A 184 10.85 18.61 13.51
N VAL A 185 10.30 18.10 14.61
CA VAL A 185 10.79 18.41 15.97
C VAL A 185 12.23 17.90 16.15
N ALA A 186 12.53 16.68 15.69
CA ALA A 186 13.88 16.11 15.76
C ALA A 186 14.89 16.90 14.93
N CYS A 187 14.50 17.34 13.73
CA CYS A 187 15.26 18.23 12.86
C CYS A 187 15.67 19.50 13.63
N MET A 188 14.70 20.18 14.25
CA MET A 188 14.93 21.41 15.02
C MET A 188 15.82 21.19 16.25
N ALA A 189 15.63 20.07 16.95
CA ALA A 189 16.37 19.73 18.16
C ALA A 189 17.87 19.48 17.90
N PHE A 190 18.25 18.98 16.72
CA PHE A 190 19.65 18.80 16.34
C PHE A 190 20.23 20.00 15.58
N LEU A 191 19.40 20.78 14.89
CA LEU A 191 19.82 22.00 14.20
C LEU A 191 20.44 23.01 15.16
N LEU A 192 19.79 23.24 16.32
CA LEU A 192 20.21 24.22 17.32
C LEU A 192 21.62 23.95 17.89
N PRO A 193 21.92 22.78 18.50
CA PRO A 193 23.25 22.52 19.02
C PRO A 193 24.31 22.46 17.90
N ALA A 194 23.95 22.04 16.68
CA ALA A 194 24.86 22.07 15.54
C ALA A 194 25.24 23.51 15.16
N ALA A 195 24.26 24.42 15.13
CA ALA A 195 24.47 25.85 14.88
C ALA A 195 25.33 26.49 15.98
N LEU A 196 25.11 26.15 17.25
CA LEU A 196 25.92 26.67 18.36
C LEU A 196 27.39 26.20 18.30
N PHE A 197 27.63 24.91 17.99
CA PHE A 197 28.99 24.42 17.75
C PHE A 197 29.63 25.08 16.52
N PHE A 198 28.87 25.32 15.46
CA PHE A 198 29.36 26.04 14.28
C PHE A 198 29.77 27.48 14.63
N LEU A 199 28.90 28.21 15.34
CA LEU A 199 29.14 29.59 15.80
C LEU A 199 30.39 29.65 16.69
N HIS A 200 30.60 28.63 17.53
CA HIS A 200 31.81 28.52 18.34
C HIS A 200 33.07 28.17 17.52
N TRP A 201 32.95 27.28 16.55
CA TRP A 201 34.07 26.86 15.74
C TRP A 201 34.55 27.96 14.78
N GLN A 202 33.63 28.66 14.12
CA GLN A 202 33.93 29.61 13.03
C GLN A 202 34.78 30.80 13.50
N GLN A 203 34.65 31.21 14.76
CA GLN A 203 35.36 32.37 15.32
C GLN A 203 36.89 32.18 15.35
N ARG A 204 37.38 30.95 15.21
CA ARG A 204 38.82 30.60 15.14
C ARG A 204 39.30 30.24 13.73
N ARG A 205 38.48 30.49 12.70
CA ARG A 205 38.75 30.09 11.32
C ARG A 205 38.76 31.29 10.39
N ARG A 206 39.49 31.19 9.29
CA ARG A 206 39.49 32.24 8.26
C ARG A 206 38.13 32.23 7.52
N PRO A 207 37.60 33.38 7.07
CA PRO A 207 36.30 33.45 6.39
C PRO A 207 36.18 32.49 5.21
N PHE A 208 37.25 32.31 4.43
CA PHE A 208 37.29 31.35 3.32
C PHE A 208 37.05 29.90 3.79
N ALA A 209 37.62 29.48 4.92
CA ALA A 209 37.42 28.12 5.44
C ALA A 209 35.99 27.90 5.95
N VAL A 210 35.37 28.95 6.51
CA VAL A 210 33.96 28.94 6.92
C VAL A 210 33.06 28.85 5.68
N ALA A 211 33.30 29.68 4.66
CA ALA A 211 32.58 29.66 3.41
C ALA A 211 32.71 28.33 2.67
N ALA A 212 33.91 27.74 2.63
CA ALA A 212 34.14 26.44 2.02
C ALA A 212 33.36 25.32 2.72
N LEU A 213 33.32 25.30 4.06
CA LEU A 213 32.54 24.31 4.81
C LEU A 213 31.03 24.47 4.55
N LEU A 214 30.53 25.71 4.57
CA LEU A 214 29.12 26.00 4.29
C LEU A 214 28.75 25.59 2.86
N ALA A 215 29.63 25.84 1.87
CA ALA A 215 29.41 25.42 0.49
C ALA A 215 29.36 23.89 0.34
N VAL A 216 30.26 23.17 1.03
CA VAL A 216 30.25 21.70 1.05
C VAL A 216 28.97 21.17 1.71
N LEU A 217 28.54 21.75 2.83
CA LEU A 217 27.32 21.36 3.52
C LEU A 217 26.07 21.63 2.67
N ALA A 218 25.97 22.80 2.06
CA ALA A 218 24.89 23.13 1.15
C ALA A 218 24.84 22.16 -0.04
N GLY A 219 26.00 21.81 -0.61
CA GLY A 219 26.12 20.81 -1.65
C GLY A 219 25.66 19.42 -1.20
N LEU A 220 26.07 18.96 -0.02
CA LEU A 220 25.65 17.67 0.53
C LEU A 220 24.17 17.61 0.87
N VAL A 221 23.58 18.68 1.39
CA VAL A 221 22.12 18.77 1.64
C VAL A 221 21.37 18.77 0.32
N LEU A 222 21.84 19.51 -0.69
CA LEU A 222 21.20 19.52 -2.01
C LEU A 222 21.28 18.14 -2.67
N VAL A 223 22.46 17.51 -2.70
CA VAL A 223 22.66 16.17 -3.27
C VAL A 223 21.91 15.11 -2.48
N GLY A 224 21.91 15.20 -1.15
CA GLY A 224 21.19 14.28 -0.26
C GLY A 224 19.68 14.43 -0.36
N GLY A 225 19.16 15.66 -0.44
CA GLY A 225 17.72 15.93 -0.60
C GLY A 225 17.22 15.54 -1.99
N THR A 226 17.94 15.93 -3.05
CA THR A 226 17.56 15.55 -4.43
C THR A 226 17.77 14.05 -4.69
N GLY A 227 18.86 13.48 -4.17
CA GLY A 227 19.16 12.05 -4.25
C GLY A 227 18.17 11.22 -3.43
N GLY A 228 17.87 11.66 -2.20
CA GLY A 228 16.91 11.04 -1.31
C GLY A 228 15.48 11.09 -1.84
N GLY A 229 15.04 12.24 -2.37
CA GLY A 229 13.75 12.36 -3.05
C GLY A 229 13.66 11.44 -4.28
N ARG A 230 14.70 11.38 -5.11
CA ARG A 230 14.76 10.42 -6.23
C ARG A 230 14.76 8.97 -5.77
N LEU A 231 15.41 8.67 -4.65
CA LEU A 231 15.45 7.33 -4.07
C LEU A 231 14.06 6.95 -3.53
N TYR A 232 13.41 7.86 -2.83
CA TYR A 232 12.03 7.72 -2.37
C TYR A 232 11.09 7.52 -3.55
N ASP A 233 11.14 8.38 -4.58
CA ASP A 233 10.32 8.21 -5.78
C ASP A 233 10.61 6.87 -6.46
N HIS A 234 11.89 6.49 -6.52
CA HIS A 234 12.34 5.21 -7.06
C HIS A 234 12.06 4.00 -6.18
N TYR A 235 11.62 4.12 -4.91
CA TYR A 235 11.21 2.95 -4.11
C TYR A 235 9.75 2.98 -3.63
N LEU A 236 9.11 4.14 -3.56
CA LEU A 236 7.84 4.37 -2.87
C LEU A 236 6.93 5.40 -3.56
N GLY A 237 7.49 6.24 -4.44
CA GLY A 237 6.71 7.24 -5.18
C GLY A 237 5.84 6.66 -6.29
N PRO A 238 5.15 7.56 -7.04
CA PRO A 238 4.25 7.18 -8.11
C PRO A 238 4.94 6.28 -9.14
N THR A 239 4.24 5.23 -9.58
CA THR A 239 4.69 4.35 -10.66
C THR A 239 4.42 4.91 -12.05
N HIS A 240 3.67 6.00 -12.13
CA HIS A 240 3.23 6.65 -13.36
C HIS A 240 2.92 8.14 -13.10
N PRO A 241 2.74 8.97 -14.16
CA PRO A 241 2.44 10.39 -13.99
C PRO A 241 1.17 10.65 -13.19
N GLU A 242 1.12 11.82 -12.54
CA GLU A 242 -0.09 12.29 -11.87
C GLU A 242 -1.15 12.75 -12.89
N SER A 243 -2.41 12.60 -12.49
CA SER A 243 -3.57 13.17 -13.15
C SER A 243 -3.51 14.69 -13.18
N ARG A 244 -4.11 15.27 -14.23
CA ARG A 244 -4.32 16.71 -14.35
C ARG A 244 -5.67 17.17 -13.82
N SER A 245 -6.45 16.28 -13.21
CA SER A 245 -7.76 16.59 -12.63
C SER A 245 -7.61 17.71 -11.58
N ALA A 246 -8.40 18.76 -11.75
CA ALA A 246 -8.35 19.92 -10.87
C ALA A 246 -9.06 19.62 -9.55
N ARG A 247 -8.51 20.15 -8.45
CA ARG A 247 -9.19 20.11 -7.15
C ARG A 247 -10.45 20.96 -7.20
N VAL A 248 -11.60 20.37 -6.87
CA VAL A 248 -12.86 21.11 -6.72
C VAL A 248 -12.85 21.85 -5.37
N PRO A 249 -13.02 23.18 -5.32
CA PRO A 249 -13.14 23.90 -4.07
C PRO A 249 -14.29 23.36 -3.20
N VAL A 250 -14.08 23.27 -1.89
CA VAL A 250 -15.14 22.85 -0.95
C VAL A 250 -16.09 24.02 -0.75
N THR A 251 -17.37 23.82 -1.05
CA THR A 251 -18.43 24.80 -0.81
C THR A 251 -19.41 24.28 0.24
N VAL A 252 -20.11 23.19 -0.06
CA VAL A 252 -21.03 22.50 0.87
C VAL A 252 -20.49 21.12 1.23
N VAL A 253 -19.90 20.41 0.28
CA VAL A 253 -19.49 19.02 0.44
C VAL A 253 -17.95 18.90 0.39
N ARG A 254 -17.37 18.16 1.34
CA ARG A 254 -15.94 17.79 1.32
C ARG A 254 -15.69 16.66 0.33
N TRP A 255 -16.48 15.60 0.44
CA TRP A 255 -16.51 14.48 -0.49
C TRP A 255 -17.90 13.86 -0.55
N ILE A 256 -18.18 13.22 -1.68
CA ILE A 256 -19.43 12.54 -2.00
C ILE A 256 -19.11 11.39 -2.95
N TRP A 257 -19.81 10.28 -2.78
CA TRP A 257 -19.76 9.16 -3.69
C TRP A 257 -20.99 8.28 -3.56
N SER A 258 -21.30 7.56 -4.64
CA SER A 258 -22.47 6.68 -4.75
C SER A 258 -22.07 5.21 -4.84
N GLY A 259 -22.99 4.32 -4.45
CA GLY A 259 -22.85 2.86 -4.54
C GLY A 259 -24.16 2.17 -4.18
N GLY A 260 -24.11 0.85 -3.96
CA GLY A 260 -25.30 0.07 -3.61
C GLY A 260 -26.42 0.24 -4.65
N VAL A 261 -26.05 0.25 -5.93
CA VAL A 261 -26.96 0.52 -7.04
C VAL A 261 -27.85 -0.69 -7.27
N THR A 262 -29.15 -0.47 -7.36
CA THR A 262 -30.14 -1.50 -7.69
C THR A 262 -30.79 -1.15 -9.02
N THR A 263 -31.78 -1.94 -9.43
CA THR A 263 -32.61 -1.62 -10.59
C THR A 263 -33.48 -0.38 -10.39
N ASP A 264 -33.71 0.05 -9.15
CA ASP A 264 -34.68 1.09 -8.81
C ASP A 264 -34.14 2.14 -7.85
N GLY A 265 -32.84 2.14 -7.58
CA GLY A 265 -32.27 3.00 -6.56
C GLY A 265 -30.75 2.94 -6.46
N PHE A 266 -30.23 3.77 -5.56
CA PHE A 266 -28.82 3.82 -5.19
C PHE A 266 -28.64 4.55 -3.86
N THR A 267 -27.48 4.36 -3.24
CA THR A 267 -27.09 5.03 -2.00
C THR A 267 -26.00 6.06 -2.28
N VAL A 268 -26.07 7.20 -1.61
CA VAL A 268 -25.03 8.24 -1.60
C VAL A 268 -24.55 8.48 -0.19
N LYS A 269 -23.22 8.53 0.00
CA LYS A 269 -22.55 8.90 1.25
C LYS A 269 -21.89 10.26 1.08
N VAL A 270 -22.06 11.13 2.06
CA VAL A 270 -21.61 12.53 1.98
C VAL A 270 -20.97 12.95 3.29
N ARG A 271 -19.82 13.63 3.21
CA ARG A 271 -19.29 14.42 4.31
C ARG A 271 -19.41 15.91 3.98
N LEU A 272 -20.20 16.61 4.79
CA LEU A 272 -20.39 18.04 4.66
C LEU A 272 -19.16 18.83 5.11
N ALA A 273 -19.02 20.04 4.59
CA ALA A 273 -18.04 21.03 5.06
C ALA A 273 -18.39 21.50 6.47
N ASP A 274 -19.67 21.84 6.68
CA ASP A 274 -20.26 22.35 7.91
C ASP A 274 -21.66 21.73 8.14
N ARG A 275 -22.09 21.60 9.40
CA ARG A 275 -23.37 20.98 9.81
C ARG A 275 -24.47 22.00 10.13
N GLY A 276 -24.50 23.12 9.44
CA GLY A 276 -25.40 24.24 9.76
C GLY A 276 -26.88 24.01 9.47
N ALA A 277 -27.21 23.39 8.34
CA ALA A 277 -28.57 23.06 7.93
C ALA A 277 -28.66 21.61 7.45
N ASP A 278 -29.86 21.02 7.51
CA ASP A 278 -30.09 19.65 7.06
C ASP A 278 -29.87 19.54 5.54
N PRO A 279 -29.00 18.62 5.07
CA PRO A 279 -28.75 18.44 3.67
C PRO A 279 -29.86 17.64 2.98
N VAL A 280 -30.08 17.92 1.70
CA VAL A 280 -30.98 17.19 0.80
C VAL A 280 -30.22 16.78 -0.45
N LEU A 281 -30.36 15.52 -0.87
CA LEU A 281 -29.85 15.07 -2.15
C LEU A 281 -30.90 15.33 -3.23
N LEU A 282 -30.52 16.10 -4.25
CA LEU A 282 -31.32 16.31 -5.45
C LEU A 282 -30.96 15.22 -6.47
N VAL A 283 -31.95 14.54 -7.03
CA VAL A 283 -31.76 13.48 -8.04
C VAL A 283 -32.65 13.76 -9.26
N SER A 284 -32.09 13.78 -10.46
CA SER A 284 -32.85 14.05 -11.70
C SER A 284 -32.26 13.31 -12.89
N GLU A 285 -33.06 13.01 -13.91
CA GLU A 285 -32.55 12.52 -15.21
C GLU A 285 -31.85 13.64 -16.00
N SER A 286 -32.12 14.91 -15.64
CA SER A 286 -31.47 16.08 -16.23
C SER A 286 -30.17 16.45 -15.51
N GLU A 287 -29.09 16.68 -16.26
CA GLU A 287 -27.82 17.17 -15.74
C GLU A 287 -27.93 18.54 -15.06
N SER A 288 -28.86 19.41 -15.51
CA SER A 288 -29.17 20.68 -14.85
C SER A 288 -29.95 20.49 -13.54
N LEU A 289 -30.31 19.27 -13.16
CA LEU A 289 -31.15 18.94 -12.01
C LEU A 289 -32.54 19.59 -12.11
N ASP A 290 -33.14 19.56 -13.29
CA ASP A 290 -34.50 20.05 -13.49
C ASP A 290 -35.52 19.09 -12.84
N SER A 291 -36.53 19.64 -12.17
CA SER A 291 -37.57 18.88 -11.46
C SER A 291 -37.02 17.70 -10.63
N PRO A 292 -36.04 17.94 -9.72
CA PRO A 292 -35.38 16.87 -9.03
C PRO A 292 -36.30 16.20 -8.01
N ILE A 293 -36.10 14.90 -7.82
CA ILE A 293 -36.56 14.18 -6.64
C ILE A 293 -35.68 14.65 -5.48
N GLU A 294 -36.30 15.10 -4.40
CA GLU A 294 -35.61 15.48 -3.17
C GLU A 294 -35.55 14.28 -2.22
N VAL A 295 -34.34 13.85 -1.88
CA VAL A 295 -34.07 12.73 -0.99
C VAL A 295 -33.46 13.28 0.30
N PRO A 296 -34.15 13.20 1.44
CA PRO A 296 -33.61 13.67 2.71
C PRO A 296 -32.51 12.73 3.25
N ALA A 297 -31.62 13.27 4.08
CA ALA A 297 -30.64 12.46 4.79
C ALA A 297 -31.33 11.48 5.76
N GLN A 298 -30.82 10.25 5.83
CA GLN A 298 -31.30 9.26 6.78
C GLN A 298 -30.74 9.56 8.17
N THR A 299 -31.64 9.84 9.12
CA THR A 299 -31.27 9.94 10.54
C THR A 299 -31.17 8.54 11.14
N ARG A 300 -30.02 8.20 11.72
CA ARG A 300 -29.87 7.01 12.56
C ARG A 300 -29.95 7.39 14.03
N PRO A 301 -31.02 7.03 14.75
CA PRO A 301 -31.13 7.34 16.18
C PRO A 301 -29.98 6.70 16.98
N GLY A 302 -29.24 7.50 17.73
CA GLY A 302 -28.18 7.02 18.63
C GLY A 302 -26.78 6.89 18.03
N GLU A 303 -26.60 7.12 16.72
CA GLU A 303 -25.29 7.13 16.06
C GLU A 303 -24.86 8.56 15.73
N SER A 304 -23.76 9.03 16.32
CA SER A 304 -23.09 10.27 15.90
C SER A 304 -22.10 9.94 14.77
N SER A 305 -22.59 9.82 13.53
CA SER A 305 -21.71 9.76 12.36
C SER A 305 -21.55 11.17 11.76
N ASP A 306 -20.34 11.49 11.33
CA ASP A 306 -20.00 12.71 10.58
C ASP A 306 -20.30 12.57 9.06
N VAL A 307 -20.84 11.42 8.65
CA VAL A 307 -21.26 11.10 7.28
C VAL A 307 -22.78 11.00 7.18
N ASP A 308 -23.35 11.72 6.22
CA ASP A 308 -24.76 11.66 5.87
C ASP A 308 -25.00 10.57 4.82
N THR A 309 -26.10 9.82 4.97
CA THR A 309 -26.51 8.75 4.04
C THR A 309 -27.84 9.12 3.38
N PHE A 310 -27.89 9.04 2.05
CA PHE A 310 -29.10 9.26 1.26
C PHE A 310 -29.42 7.99 0.48
N ARG A 311 -30.69 7.58 0.44
CA ARG A 311 -31.14 6.42 -0.33
C ARG A 311 -32.23 6.86 -1.30
N ALA A 312 -31.87 6.96 -2.58
CA ALA A 312 -32.83 7.20 -3.65
C ALA A 312 -33.47 5.87 -4.06
N THR A 313 -34.79 5.83 -4.16
CA THR A 313 -35.58 4.63 -4.47
C THR A 313 -36.73 4.99 -5.41
N GLY A 314 -37.37 3.99 -6.03
CA GLY A 314 -38.49 4.22 -6.95
C GLY A 314 -38.06 4.81 -8.30
N LEU A 315 -36.80 4.63 -8.68
CA LEU A 315 -36.24 5.06 -9.95
C LEU A 315 -36.47 4.03 -11.05
N SER A 316 -36.35 4.45 -12.31
CA SER A 316 -36.48 3.56 -13.46
C SER A 316 -35.22 2.71 -13.66
N PRO A 317 -35.31 1.41 -14.01
CA PRO A 317 -34.15 0.58 -14.36
C PRO A 317 -33.38 1.06 -15.59
N GLY A 318 -32.07 0.78 -15.64
CA GLY A 318 -31.22 1.11 -16.77
C GLY A 318 -31.18 2.60 -17.13
N THR A 319 -31.50 3.48 -16.18
CA THR A 319 -31.70 4.91 -16.42
C THR A 319 -30.61 5.72 -15.73
N THR A 320 -30.04 6.68 -16.46
CA THR A 320 -29.05 7.60 -15.92
C THR A 320 -29.74 8.70 -15.11
N TYR A 321 -29.25 8.90 -13.89
CA TYR A 321 -29.58 10.02 -13.03
C TYR A 321 -28.33 10.83 -12.68
N HIS A 322 -28.51 12.13 -12.55
CA HIS A 322 -27.57 13.10 -12.01
C HIS A 322 -28.00 13.47 -10.60
N TYR A 323 -27.03 13.73 -9.73
CA TYR A 323 -27.32 14.09 -8.35
C TYR A 323 -26.38 15.16 -7.81
N ALA A 324 -26.86 15.97 -6.86
CA ALA A 324 -26.04 16.92 -6.10
C ALA A 324 -26.65 17.17 -4.72
N VAL A 325 -25.83 17.64 -3.78
CA VAL A 325 -26.29 17.98 -2.43
C VAL A 325 -26.67 19.44 -2.35
N ARG A 326 -27.83 19.72 -1.75
CA ARG A 326 -28.29 21.04 -1.36
C ARG A 326 -28.25 21.17 0.16
N GLN A 327 -27.69 22.27 0.66
CA GLN A 327 -27.74 22.64 2.08
C GLN A 327 -28.22 24.09 2.20
N GLY A 328 -29.38 24.29 2.84
CA GLY A 328 -30.10 25.57 2.76
C GLY A 328 -30.43 25.93 1.31
N ASP A 329 -29.98 27.11 0.87
CA ASP A 329 -30.17 27.62 -0.49
C ASP A 329 -29.01 27.28 -1.45
N LEU A 330 -27.93 26.66 -0.94
CA LEU A 330 -26.73 26.36 -1.73
C LEU A 330 -26.77 24.94 -2.28
N VAL A 331 -26.55 24.78 -3.58
CA VAL A 331 -26.38 23.47 -4.26
C VAL A 331 -24.92 23.29 -4.65
N ASP A 332 -24.29 22.21 -4.22
CA ASP A 332 -22.89 21.89 -4.59
C ASP A 332 -22.80 21.34 -6.00
N ARG A 333 -22.85 22.25 -6.98
CA ARG A 333 -22.71 21.90 -8.41
C ARG A 333 -21.31 21.42 -8.78
N GLY A 334 -20.29 21.76 -7.96
CA GLY A 334 -18.91 21.34 -8.19
C GLY A 334 -18.70 19.85 -7.96
N ARG A 335 -19.57 19.22 -7.16
CA ARG A 335 -19.56 17.78 -6.86
C ARG A 335 -20.87 17.10 -7.26
N SER A 336 -21.46 17.53 -8.38
CA SER A 336 -22.56 16.80 -9.01
C SER A 336 -22.04 15.46 -9.54
N GLY A 337 -22.71 14.37 -9.18
CA GLY A 337 -22.39 13.03 -9.65
C GLY A 337 -23.40 12.50 -10.66
N ARG A 338 -23.07 11.36 -11.28
CA ARG A 338 -23.91 10.60 -12.18
C ARG A 338 -23.94 9.13 -11.75
N VAL A 339 -25.08 8.49 -11.91
CA VAL A 339 -25.26 7.05 -11.70
C VAL A 339 -26.25 6.51 -12.73
N THR A 340 -26.05 5.28 -13.18
CA THR A 340 -27.05 4.56 -13.98
C THR A 340 -27.58 3.41 -13.13
N THR A 341 -28.88 3.42 -12.84
CA THR A 341 -29.54 2.29 -12.17
C THR A 341 -29.35 1.03 -13.01
N PHE A 342 -29.24 -0.12 -12.35
CA PHE A 342 -28.94 -1.34 -13.08
C PHE A 342 -30.11 -1.74 -14.00
N PRO A 343 -29.80 -2.30 -15.18
CA PRO A 343 -30.85 -2.77 -16.08
C PRO A 343 -31.54 -3.99 -15.49
N ALA A 344 -32.85 -4.11 -15.77
CA ALA A 344 -33.57 -5.34 -15.54
C ALA A 344 -33.43 -6.24 -16.78
N GLY A 345 -33.11 -7.53 -16.58
CA GLY A 345 -33.00 -8.50 -17.67
C GLY A 345 -31.69 -8.40 -18.46
N ALA A 346 -31.73 -8.73 -19.74
CA ALA A 346 -30.53 -8.79 -20.58
C ALA A 346 -29.98 -7.39 -20.89
N ALA A 347 -28.67 -7.19 -20.69
CA ALA A 347 -28.01 -5.92 -20.98
C ALA A 347 -26.50 -6.08 -21.12
N SER A 348 -25.93 -5.36 -22.09
CA SER A 348 -24.48 -5.22 -22.22
C SER A 348 -23.96 -4.06 -21.37
N PHE A 349 -22.85 -4.27 -20.67
CA PHE A 349 -22.21 -3.24 -19.86
C PHE A 349 -20.72 -3.53 -19.67
N THR A 350 -19.97 -2.49 -19.35
CA THR A 350 -18.56 -2.59 -18.94
C THR A 350 -18.42 -2.02 -17.54
N PHE A 351 -17.69 -2.70 -16.68
CA PHE A 351 -17.25 -2.16 -15.39
C PHE A 351 -15.74 -2.24 -15.27
N ALA A 352 -15.19 -1.34 -14.44
CA ALA A 352 -13.77 -1.34 -14.11
C ALA A 352 -13.56 -2.05 -12.77
N PHE A 353 -12.42 -2.69 -12.61
CA PHE A 353 -11.99 -3.20 -11.32
C PHE A 353 -10.49 -3.01 -11.09
N GLY A 354 -10.12 -2.91 -9.83
CA GLY A 354 -8.72 -2.81 -9.43
C GLY A 354 -8.54 -2.66 -7.93
N SER A 355 -7.31 -2.86 -7.48
CA SER A 355 -6.90 -2.65 -6.09
C SER A 355 -5.54 -1.96 -6.03
N CYS A 356 -5.03 -1.80 -4.81
CA CYS A 356 -3.66 -1.39 -4.57
C CYS A 356 -3.40 0.06 -5.03
N ALA A 357 -4.21 0.97 -4.49
CA ALA A 357 -4.06 2.40 -4.67
C ALA A 357 -3.26 3.00 -3.52
N ARG A 358 -2.24 3.82 -3.80
CA ARG A 358 -1.61 4.63 -2.75
C ARG A 358 -2.66 5.51 -2.06
N THR A 359 -2.53 5.73 -0.76
CA THR A 359 -3.46 6.58 -0.01
C THR A 359 -3.54 7.97 -0.65
N GLY A 360 -4.75 8.42 -0.98
CA GLY A 360 -4.96 9.72 -1.63
C GLY A 360 -4.34 9.82 -3.02
N SER A 361 -4.30 8.71 -3.76
CA SER A 361 -3.73 8.66 -5.11
C SER A 361 -4.33 9.74 -6.02
N ASN A 362 -3.42 10.45 -6.70
CA ASN A 362 -3.75 11.34 -7.80
C ASN A 362 -3.14 10.81 -9.13
N GLY A 363 -3.01 9.49 -9.28
CA GLY A 363 -2.40 8.87 -10.46
C GLY A 363 -3.21 9.06 -11.76
N MET A 364 -2.54 9.10 -12.91
CA MET A 364 -3.22 9.18 -14.21
C MET A 364 -4.03 7.92 -14.57
N VAL A 365 -3.83 6.79 -13.87
CA VAL A 365 -4.67 5.60 -14.01
C VAL A 365 -6.16 5.90 -13.78
N TRP A 366 -6.49 6.78 -12.83
CA TRP A 366 -7.86 7.18 -12.53
C TRP A 366 -8.52 7.94 -13.69
N ASP A 367 -7.74 8.73 -14.44
CA ASP A 367 -8.23 9.38 -15.66
C ASP A 367 -8.58 8.34 -16.73
N ARG A 368 -7.76 7.30 -16.89
CA ARG A 368 -8.02 6.23 -17.87
C ARG A 368 -9.24 5.41 -17.52
N ILE A 369 -9.42 5.06 -16.24
CA ILE A 369 -10.62 4.38 -15.77
C ILE A 369 -11.85 5.26 -16.05
N ARG A 370 -11.76 6.56 -15.73
CA ARG A 370 -12.84 7.52 -15.97
C ARG A 370 -13.18 7.67 -17.46
N GLU A 371 -12.17 7.75 -18.33
CA GLU A 371 -12.33 7.79 -19.79
C GLU A 371 -13.03 6.55 -20.34
N ALA A 372 -12.78 5.36 -19.76
CA ALA A 372 -13.47 4.13 -20.12
C ALA A 372 -14.97 4.12 -19.74
N SER A 373 -15.44 5.12 -18.98
CA SER A 373 -16.85 5.33 -18.60
C SER A 373 -17.54 4.06 -18.05
N PRO A 374 -16.97 3.42 -17.02
CA PRO A 374 -17.51 2.17 -16.50
C PRO A 374 -18.87 2.39 -15.83
N LEU A 375 -19.74 1.38 -15.88
CA LEU A 375 -21.03 1.37 -15.19
C LEU A 375 -20.87 1.50 -13.67
N PHE A 376 -19.80 0.90 -13.13
CA PHE A 376 -19.35 1.03 -11.75
C PHE A 376 -17.85 0.71 -11.65
N MET A 377 -17.22 1.17 -10.57
CA MET A 377 -15.85 0.77 -10.20
C MET A 377 -15.90 -0.26 -9.07
N LEU A 378 -15.34 -1.44 -9.29
CA LEU A 378 -15.16 -2.48 -8.28
C LEU A 378 -13.76 -2.37 -7.67
N VAL A 379 -13.67 -1.93 -6.42
CA VAL A 379 -12.42 -1.90 -5.67
C VAL A 379 -12.30 -3.19 -4.87
N THR A 380 -11.33 -4.03 -5.24
CA THR A 380 -11.10 -5.36 -4.63
C THR A 380 -10.12 -5.31 -3.46
N GLY A 381 -10.16 -4.22 -2.69
CA GLY A 381 -9.30 -3.95 -1.55
C GLY A 381 -8.12 -3.01 -1.83
N ASP A 382 -7.33 -2.78 -0.80
CA ASP A 382 -6.21 -1.83 -0.75
C ASP A 382 -6.60 -0.46 -1.32
N PHE A 383 -7.70 0.09 -0.81
CA PHE A 383 -8.13 1.46 -1.12
C PHE A 383 -7.13 2.48 -0.57
N HIS A 384 -6.47 2.15 0.54
CA HIS A 384 -5.37 2.91 1.13
C HIS A 384 -4.27 1.99 1.67
N TYR A 385 -3.08 2.55 1.93
CA TYR A 385 -1.91 1.82 2.45
C TYR A 385 -1.51 2.25 3.87
N GLU A 386 -2.47 2.76 4.64
CA GLU A 386 -2.22 3.30 5.98
C GLU A 386 -2.06 2.25 7.07
N ASN A 387 -2.14 0.95 6.79
CA ASN A 387 -1.79 -0.15 7.72
C ASN A 387 -2.20 0.06 9.18
N ILE A 388 -3.43 0.52 9.38
CA ILE A 388 -3.92 0.92 10.70
C ILE A 388 -4.25 -0.36 11.46
N SER A 389 -3.33 -0.79 12.31
CA SER A 389 -3.41 -2.07 13.05
C SER A 389 -3.98 -1.95 14.47
N THR A 390 -4.50 -0.77 14.83
CA THR A 390 -5.08 -0.49 16.15
C THR A 390 -6.54 -0.08 16.03
N ASN A 391 -7.30 -0.19 17.13
CA ASN A 391 -8.70 0.22 17.19
C ASN A 391 -8.83 1.77 17.18
N ASP A 392 -8.51 2.39 16.05
CA ASP A 392 -8.51 3.85 15.85
C ASP A 392 -9.42 4.23 14.67
N ALA A 393 -10.69 4.44 14.97
CA ALA A 393 -11.67 4.87 13.96
C ALA A 393 -11.33 6.23 13.34
N ALA A 394 -10.64 7.14 14.05
CA ALA A 394 -10.29 8.44 13.50
C ALA A 394 -9.20 8.33 12.44
N ALA A 395 -8.17 7.50 12.68
CA ALA A 395 -7.16 7.18 11.68
C ALA A 395 -7.79 6.55 10.43
N MET A 396 -8.70 5.58 10.61
CA MET A 396 -9.40 4.91 9.50
C MET A 396 -10.20 5.91 8.65
N ARG A 397 -10.96 6.81 9.30
CA ARG A 397 -11.72 7.88 8.62
C ARG A 397 -10.80 8.81 7.81
N ASN A 398 -9.66 9.20 8.38
CA ASN A 398 -8.68 10.03 7.68
C ASN A 398 -8.10 9.33 6.44
N ALA A 399 -7.86 8.02 6.52
CA ALA A 399 -7.38 7.23 5.39
C ALA A 399 -8.36 7.24 4.21
N TYR A 400 -9.65 6.98 4.47
CA TYR A 400 -10.70 7.10 3.45
C TYR A 400 -10.83 8.53 2.93
N GLU A 401 -10.82 9.53 3.81
CA GLU A 401 -10.94 10.95 3.44
C GLU A 401 -9.88 11.41 2.45
N ARG A 402 -8.63 10.96 2.62
CA ARG A 402 -7.55 11.28 1.66
C ARG A 402 -7.87 10.74 0.27
N GLY A 403 -8.38 9.52 0.16
CA GLY A 403 -8.79 8.93 -1.12
C GLY A 403 -10.05 9.57 -1.72
N LEU A 404 -11.06 9.86 -0.90
CA LEU A 404 -12.33 10.44 -1.34
C LEU A 404 -12.23 11.90 -1.75
N ALA A 405 -11.23 12.62 -1.24
CA ALA A 405 -10.97 14.02 -1.56
C ALA A 405 -9.82 14.23 -2.57
N ALA A 406 -9.07 13.19 -2.94
CA ALA A 406 -8.02 13.30 -3.94
C ALA A 406 -8.63 13.66 -5.32
N PRO A 407 -8.06 14.63 -6.08
CA PRO A 407 -8.72 15.15 -7.28
C PRO A 407 -9.06 14.09 -8.34
N ALA A 408 -8.11 13.21 -8.68
CA ALA A 408 -8.32 12.17 -9.69
C ALA A 408 -9.36 11.12 -9.25
N GLN A 409 -9.27 10.66 -7.99
CA GLN A 409 -10.22 9.72 -7.42
C GLN A 409 -11.62 10.32 -7.31
N GLN A 410 -11.75 11.54 -6.79
CA GLN A 410 -13.01 12.26 -6.70
C GLN A 410 -13.67 12.44 -8.08
N ALA A 411 -12.89 12.76 -9.12
CA ALA A 411 -13.42 12.85 -10.48
C ALA A 411 -14.02 11.52 -10.96
N LEU A 412 -13.44 10.37 -10.60
CA LEU A 412 -14.02 9.06 -10.90
C LEU A 412 -15.27 8.78 -10.05
N TRP A 413 -15.24 9.04 -8.75
CA TRP A 413 -16.39 8.78 -7.85
C TRP A 413 -17.65 9.56 -8.19
N LEU A 414 -17.48 10.72 -8.84
CA LEU A 414 -18.59 11.50 -9.39
C LEU A 414 -19.16 10.91 -10.69
N GLN A 415 -18.39 10.10 -11.44
CA GLN A 415 -18.84 9.51 -12.71
C GLN A 415 -19.30 8.05 -12.58
N ALA A 416 -18.72 7.29 -11.65
CA ALA A 416 -18.97 5.87 -11.51
C ALA A 416 -19.27 5.52 -10.03
N PRO A 417 -20.37 4.83 -9.73
CA PRO A 417 -20.63 4.31 -8.40
C PRO A 417 -19.60 3.23 -8.02
N VAL A 418 -19.36 3.07 -6.72
CA VAL A 418 -18.39 2.13 -6.17
C VAL A 418 -19.05 0.85 -5.68
N VAL A 419 -18.35 -0.27 -5.88
CA VAL A 419 -18.53 -1.52 -5.13
C VAL A 419 -17.20 -1.81 -4.44
N TYR A 420 -17.22 -2.08 -3.14
CA TYR A 420 -16.00 -2.16 -2.33
C TYR A 420 -16.01 -3.35 -1.37
N THR A 421 -14.90 -4.07 -1.35
CA THR A 421 -14.48 -4.98 -0.27
C THR A 421 -13.07 -4.59 0.14
N TRP A 422 -12.69 -4.85 1.40
CA TRP A 422 -11.34 -4.59 1.88
C TRP A 422 -10.35 -5.68 1.48
N ASP A 423 -9.07 -5.34 1.56
CA ASP A 423 -7.98 -6.30 1.76
C ASP A 423 -7.17 -5.96 3.02
N ASP A 424 -5.95 -6.49 3.18
CA ASP A 424 -5.16 -6.35 4.41
C ASP A 424 -4.82 -4.91 4.76
N HIS A 425 -4.39 -4.10 3.79
CA HIS A 425 -3.99 -2.72 4.06
C HIS A 425 -5.16 -1.82 4.51
N ASP A 426 -6.39 -2.22 4.18
CA ASP A 426 -7.62 -1.59 4.67
C ASP A 426 -8.04 -2.15 6.04
N PHE A 427 -7.83 -3.46 6.28
CA PHE A 427 -8.38 -4.18 7.43
C PHE A 427 -7.53 -4.07 8.70
N GLY A 428 -6.20 -4.08 8.57
CA GLY A 428 -5.30 -4.10 9.72
C GLY A 428 -3.81 -3.99 9.41
N GLY A 429 -3.44 -3.71 8.16
CA GLY A 429 -2.08 -3.80 7.65
C GLY A 429 -1.71 -5.20 7.16
N ASP A 430 -0.49 -5.32 6.64
CA ASP A 430 0.03 -6.50 5.94
C ASP A 430 -0.41 -7.83 6.56
N ASP A 431 -0.92 -8.71 5.71
CA ASP A 431 -1.33 -10.08 6.03
C ASP A 431 -2.41 -10.17 7.14
N SER A 432 -3.10 -9.07 7.46
CA SER A 432 -4.04 -9.04 8.56
C SER A 432 -5.17 -10.06 8.42
N ASP A 433 -5.63 -10.52 9.58
CA ASP A 433 -6.62 -11.58 9.75
C ASP A 433 -7.56 -11.23 10.91
N ARG A 434 -8.46 -12.15 11.29
CA ARG A 434 -9.47 -11.93 12.32
C ARG A 434 -8.94 -11.50 13.69
N THR A 435 -7.64 -11.69 13.95
CA THR A 435 -6.96 -11.35 15.21
C THR A 435 -6.50 -9.89 15.30
N THR A 436 -6.63 -9.10 14.22
CA THR A 436 -6.22 -7.69 14.23
C THR A 436 -6.99 -6.87 15.29
N PRO A 437 -6.30 -6.04 16.11
CA PRO A 437 -6.96 -5.10 17.01
C PRO A 437 -7.79 -4.03 16.30
N ALA A 438 -7.57 -3.80 15.01
CA ALA A 438 -8.28 -2.78 14.21
C ALA A 438 -9.72 -3.17 13.85
N ARG A 439 -10.10 -4.44 14.04
CA ARG A 439 -11.34 -5.06 13.56
C ARG A 439 -12.60 -4.23 13.85
N GLU A 440 -12.77 -3.79 15.09
CA GLU A 440 -13.95 -3.03 15.51
C GLU A 440 -14.04 -1.68 14.77
N ALA A 441 -12.96 -0.89 14.79
CA ALA A 441 -12.87 0.38 14.08
C ALA A 441 -13.11 0.23 12.57
N VAL A 442 -12.44 -0.71 11.88
CA VAL A 442 -12.59 -0.86 10.43
C VAL A 442 -14.01 -1.29 10.04
N GLN A 443 -14.63 -2.19 10.81
CA GLN A 443 -16.00 -2.63 10.56
C GLN A 443 -17.03 -1.51 10.77
N ALA A 444 -16.82 -0.67 11.80
CA ALA A 444 -17.66 0.49 12.04
C ALA A 444 -17.50 1.54 10.93
N VAL A 445 -16.27 1.90 10.58
CA VAL A 445 -15.99 2.91 9.55
C VAL A 445 -16.48 2.48 8.17
N TYR A 446 -16.39 1.20 7.82
CA TYR A 446 -16.97 0.68 6.57
C TYR A 446 -18.48 1.00 6.45
N ARG A 447 -19.25 0.71 7.49
CA ARG A 447 -20.72 0.91 7.50
C ARG A 447 -21.11 2.40 7.45
N ASP A 448 -20.23 3.25 7.96
CA ASP A 448 -20.39 4.70 7.92
C ASP A 448 -20.03 5.28 6.54
N TYR A 449 -18.87 4.91 5.98
CA TYR A 449 -18.29 5.58 4.82
C TYR A 449 -18.70 4.96 3.48
N ILE A 450 -18.93 3.65 3.43
CA ILE A 450 -19.13 2.92 2.17
C ILE A 450 -20.64 2.87 1.83
N PRO A 451 -21.05 3.26 0.61
CA PRO A 451 -22.41 3.00 0.11
C PRO A 451 -22.55 1.53 -0.28
N HIS A 452 -22.57 0.65 0.72
CA HIS A 452 -22.58 -0.81 0.55
C HIS A 452 -23.99 -1.38 0.29
N TYR A 453 -24.05 -2.57 -0.31
CA TYR A 453 -25.27 -3.39 -0.40
C TYR A 453 -25.65 -3.95 0.97
N GLU A 454 -26.82 -4.57 1.08
CA GLU A 454 -27.18 -5.29 2.30
C GLU A 454 -26.13 -6.35 2.65
N LEU A 455 -25.69 -6.35 3.92
CA LEU A 455 -24.72 -7.29 4.45
C LEU A 455 -25.48 -8.45 5.11
N PRO A 456 -25.38 -9.71 4.64
CA PRO A 456 -26.11 -10.82 5.23
C PRO A 456 -25.66 -11.16 6.66
N ALA A 457 -24.46 -10.74 7.06
CA ALA A 457 -24.00 -10.81 8.45
C ALA A 457 -24.76 -9.84 9.39
N GLY A 458 -25.54 -8.92 8.84
CA GLY A 458 -26.33 -7.93 9.57
C GLY A 458 -25.68 -6.55 9.61
N ALA A 459 -26.44 -5.57 10.14
CA ALA A 459 -26.02 -4.17 10.21
C ALA A 459 -25.02 -3.87 11.34
N GLY A 460 -24.92 -4.75 12.35
CA GLY A 460 -23.93 -4.64 13.44
C GLY A 460 -22.54 -5.12 13.00
N GLU A 461 -21.64 -5.37 13.95
CA GLU A 461 -20.30 -5.91 13.68
C GLU A 461 -20.33 -7.25 12.93
N GLY A 462 -19.32 -7.49 12.10
CA GLY A 462 -19.19 -8.71 11.30
C GLY A 462 -18.61 -8.49 9.91
N PRO A 463 -18.37 -9.60 9.19
CA PRO A 463 -17.84 -9.59 7.82
C PRO A 463 -18.77 -8.87 6.83
N ILE A 464 -18.19 -8.36 5.74
CA ILE A 464 -18.88 -7.49 4.76
C ILE A 464 -19.23 -8.18 3.44
N TYR A 465 -19.25 -9.51 3.41
CA TYR A 465 -19.66 -10.23 2.20
C TYR A 465 -21.07 -9.82 1.78
N HIS A 466 -21.32 -9.75 0.48
CA HIS A 466 -22.60 -9.33 -0.07
C HIS A 466 -22.72 -9.75 -1.53
N ALA A 467 -23.92 -9.65 -2.09
CA ALA A 467 -24.17 -9.98 -3.48
C ALA A 467 -25.16 -9.01 -4.13
N PHE A 468 -25.02 -8.80 -5.42
CA PHE A 468 -25.91 -7.93 -6.22
C PHE A 468 -26.00 -8.44 -7.66
N THR A 469 -26.92 -7.88 -8.44
CA THR A 469 -27.18 -8.33 -9.80
C THR A 469 -27.22 -7.13 -10.75
N VAL A 470 -26.53 -7.27 -11.88
CA VAL A 470 -26.59 -6.33 -13.02
C VAL A 470 -27.14 -7.10 -14.20
N GLY A 471 -28.37 -6.78 -14.61
CA GLY A 471 -29.05 -7.56 -15.65
C GLY A 471 -29.15 -9.04 -15.31
N ARG A 472 -28.48 -9.90 -16.09
CA ARG A 472 -28.41 -11.36 -15.87
C ARG A 472 -27.09 -11.85 -15.26
N VAL A 473 -26.27 -10.95 -14.71
CA VAL A 473 -24.98 -11.28 -14.07
C VAL A 473 -25.08 -11.13 -12.56
N ARG A 474 -24.77 -12.21 -11.82
CA ARG A 474 -24.71 -12.22 -10.36
C ARG A 474 -23.30 -11.93 -9.89
N PHE A 475 -23.13 -10.93 -9.05
CA PHE A 475 -21.88 -10.63 -8.37
C PHE A 475 -21.96 -11.17 -6.94
N ILE A 476 -20.97 -11.97 -6.55
CA ILE A 476 -20.82 -12.51 -5.19
C ILE A 476 -19.49 -12.00 -4.65
N VAL A 477 -19.55 -11.07 -3.70
CA VAL A 477 -18.38 -10.39 -3.13
C VAL A 477 -18.07 -11.01 -1.78
N THR A 478 -16.90 -11.63 -1.68
CA THR A 478 -16.43 -12.27 -0.44
C THR A 478 -15.52 -11.34 0.36
N ASP A 479 -15.66 -11.38 1.68
CA ASP A 479 -14.71 -10.84 2.64
C ASP A 479 -13.69 -11.94 2.96
N THR A 480 -12.43 -11.69 2.66
CA THR A 480 -11.38 -12.68 2.85
C THR A 480 -10.52 -12.39 4.07
N ARG A 481 -10.81 -11.35 4.87
CA ARG A 481 -9.92 -10.88 5.95
C ARG A 481 -10.55 -11.07 7.32
N SER A 482 -11.81 -10.67 7.46
CA SER A 482 -12.37 -10.51 8.81
C SER A 482 -12.63 -11.84 9.51
N GLU A 483 -12.94 -12.92 8.82
CA GLU A 483 -13.07 -14.25 9.44
C GLU A 483 -11.87 -15.18 9.18
N ARG A 484 -10.81 -14.64 8.56
CA ARG A 484 -9.59 -15.38 8.24
C ARG A 484 -8.88 -15.84 9.51
N ASP A 485 -8.59 -17.13 9.61
CA ASP A 485 -7.69 -17.67 10.62
C ASP A 485 -6.23 -17.31 10.30
N PRO A 486 -5.35 -17.12 11.30
CA PRO A 486 -3.94 -16.82 11.05
C PRO A 486 -3.27 -17.75 10.02
N ALA A 487 -2.62 -17.16 9.02
CA ALA A 487 -2.03 -17.89 7.89
C ALA A 487 -0.98 -18.93 8.34
N GLY A 488 -0.30 -18.68 9.47
CA GLY A 488 0.67 -19.60 10.07
C GLY A 488 0.05 -20.82 10.78
N ASN A 489 -1.27 -20.85 11.02
CA ASN A 489 -1.93 -22.03 11.56
C ASN A 489 -1.80 -23.22 10.60
N PRO A 490 -1.67 -24.47 11.10
CA PRO A 490 -1.66 -25.65 10.25
C PRO A 490 -2.92 -25.71 9.37
N ASP A 491 -2.74 -25.95 8.06
CA ASP A 491 -3.86 -26.15 7.16
C ASP A 491 -4.62 -27.43 7.51
N GLY A 492 -5.94 -27.36 7.45
CA GLY A 492 -6.83 -28.46 7.81
C GLY A 492 -8.28 -28.01 8.02
N PRO A 493 -9.21 -28.93 8.35
CA PRO A 493 -10.65 -28.64 8.37
C PRO A 493 -11.09 -27.56 9.38
N GLY A 494 -10.24 -27.22 10.34
CA GLY A 494 -10.50 -26.18 11.36
C GLY A 494 -9.90 -24.82 11.04
N LYS A 495 -9.26 -24.64 9.89
CA LYS A 495 -8.69 -23.37 9.43
C LYS A 495 -9.51 -22.84 8.26
N SER A 496 -9.87 -21.57 8.29
CA SER A 496 -10.71 -20.94 7.26
C SER A 496 -10.20 -19.56 6.85
N MET A 497 -10.37 -19.24 5.57
CA MET A 497 -10.18 -17.94 4.92
C MET A 497 -11.37 -17.01 5.15
N VAL A 498 -12.59 -17.55 5.04
CA VAL A 498 -13.84 -16.74 4.99
C VAL A 498 -14.78 -17.00 6.17
N GLY A 499 -14.48 -17.98 7.02
CA GLY A 499 -15.37 -18.43 8.09
C GLY A 499 -16.53 -19.29 7.60
N GLN A 500 -17.08 -20.10 8.51
CA GLN A 500 -18.13 -21.07 8.18
C GLN A 500 -19.43 -20.41 7.69
N ALA A 501 -19.88 -19.33 8.35
CA ALA A 501 -21.14 -18.67 7.99
C ALA A 501 -21.12 -18.08 6.57
N GLN A 502 -20.04 -17.38 6.20
CA GLN A 502 -19.86 -16.85 4.85
C GLN A 502 -19.70 -17.96 3.82
N LYS A 503 -19.00 -19.05 4.15
CA LYS A 503 -18.87 -20.20 3.26
C LYS A 503 -20.22 -20.83 2.94
N ASP A 504 -21.08 -21.03 3.94
CA ASP A 504 -22.42 -21.59 3.74
C ASP A 504 -23.31 -20.64 2.93
N TRP A 505 -23.23 -19.33 3.22
CA TRP A 505 -23.90 -18.30 2.42
C TRP A 505 -23.41 -18.30 0.96
N PHE A 506 -22.10 -18.34 0.72
CA PHE A 506 -21.51 -18.35 -0.63
C PHE A 506 -22.03 -19.53 -1.44
N LYS A 507 -22.03 -20.74 -0.85
CA LYS A 507 -22.57 -21.94 -1.50
C LYS A 507 -24.04 -21.77 -1.85
N ALA A 508 -24.85 -21.21 -0.95
CA ALA A 508 -26.27 -20.97 -1.20
C ALA A 508 -26.48 -19.95 -2.34
N GLU A 509 -25.72 -18.86 -2.36
CA GLU A 509 -25.77 -17.85 -3.43
C GLU A 509 -25.39 -18.42 -4.79
N VAL A 510 -24.33 -19.25 -4.85
CA VAL A 510 -23.91 -19.92 -6.08
C VAL A 510 -25.01 -20.86 -6.59
N LEU A 511 -25.65 -21.66 -5.72
CA LEU A 511 -26.76 -22.53 -6.14
C LEU A 511 -27.97 -21.74 -6.64
N ALA A 512 -28.31 -20.64 -5.98
CA ALA A 512 -29.41 -19.79 -6.39
C ALA A 512 -29.14 -19.12 -7.75
N ALA A 513 -27.89 -18.70 -7.97
CA ALA A 513 -27.46 -18.02 -9.19
C ALA A 513 -27.23 -18.96 -10.37
N LYS A 514 -26.86 -20.23 -10.11
CA LYS A 514 -26.52 -21.23 -11.13
C LYS A 514 -27.53 -21.29 -12.30
N GLU A 515 -28.81 -21.30 -11.98
CA GLU A 515 -29.89 -21.44 -12.98
C GLU A 515 -30.56 -20.09 -13.34
N SER A 516 -30.31 -19.03 -12.56
CA SER A 516 -30.98 -17.73 -12.73
C SER A 516 -30.09 -16.64 -13.35
N ALA A 517 -28.77 -16.81 -13.26
CA ALA A 517 -27.78 -15.90 -13.83
C ALA A 517 -27.08 -16.55 -15.02
N ALA A 518 -26.88 -15.76 -16.07
CA ALA A 518 -26.06 -16.19 -17.20
C ALA A 518 -24.58 -16.28 -16.82
N LEU A 519 -24.13 -15.48 -15.85
CA LEU A 519 -22.77 -15.46 -15.34
C LEU A 519 -22.78 -15.18 -13.82
N ILE A 520 -21.91 -15.87 -13.10
CA ILE A 520 -21.53 -15.59 -11.72
C ILE A 520 -20.13 -14.98 -11.72
N VAL A 521 -20.01 -13.78 -11.17
CA VAL A 521 -18.73 -13.10 -10.92
C VAL A 521 -18.42 -13.22 -9.43
N TRP A 522 -17.43 -14.04 -9.09
CA TRP A 522 -16.93 -14.14 -7.72
C TRP A 522 -15.80 -13.12 -7.51
N VAL A 523 -16.04 -12.15 -6.63
CA VAL A 523 -15.03 -11.16 -6.23
C VAL A 523 -14.35 -11.60 -4.93
N ASN A 524 -13.04 -11.71 -4.98
CA ASN A 524 -12.20 -12.21 -3.89
C ASN A 524 -10.88 -11.42 -3.89
N SER A 525 -10.48 -10.80 -2.78
CA SER A 525 -9.37 -9.82 -2.79
C SER A 525 -7.99 -10.45 -3.07
N VAL A 526 -7.72 -11.65 -2.55
CA VAL A 526 -6.38 -12.29 -2.57
C VAL A 526 -6.20 -13.37 -3.64
N PRO A 527 -4.97 -13.71 -4.08
CA PRO A 527 -4.76 -14.71 -5.15
C PRO A 527 -5.36 -16.09 -4.84
N TRP A 528 -6.14 -16.61 -5.80
CA TRP A 528 -6.74 -17.95 -5.74
C TRP A 528 -5.81 -19.04 -6.27
N ILE A 529 -5.13 -18.78 -7.38
CA ILE A 529 -4.24 -19.72 -8.05
C ILE A 529 -2.88 -19.63 -7.38
N ALA A 530 -2.52 -20.65 -6.61
CA ALA A 530 -1.22 -20.75 -5.95
C ALA A 530 -0.97 -22.19 -5.50
N GLU A 531 0.28 -22.61 -5.48
CA GLU A 531 0.65 -23.87 -4.82
C GLU A 531 0.35 -23.80 -3.31
N PRO A 532 0.11 -24.95 -2.64
CA PRO A 532 -0.03 -24.99 -1.20
C PRO A 532 1.24 -24.45 -0.50
N GLU A 533 1.08 -23.39 0.29
CA GLU A 533 2.18 -22.69 0.95
C GLU A 533 1.75 -22.21 2.35
N PRO A 534 2.20 -22.86 3.43
CA PRO A 534 1.89 -22.45 4.79
C PRO A 534 2.40 -21.05 5.10
N GLY A 535 1.58 -20.22 5.75
CA GLY A 535 1.95 -18.85 6.12
C GLY A 535 1.84 -17.83 5.00
N ALA A 536 1.53 -18.24 3.76
CA ALA A 536 1.36 -17.31 2.66
C ALA A 536 0.04 -16.53 2.72
N ASP A 537 0.06 -15.29 2.24
CA ASP A 537 -1.10 -14.39 2.24
C ASP A 537 -1.98 -14.57 0.99
N HIS A 538 -2.36 -15.82 0.73
CA HIS A 538 -3.21 -16.20 -0.39
C HIS A 538 -3.85 -17.56 -0.14
N TRP A 539 -4.74 -17.99 -1.03
CA TRP A 539 -5.47 -19.25 -0.86
C TRP A 539 -4.61 -20.52 -0.77
N GLY A 540 -3.34 -20.47 -1.22
CA GLY A 540 -2.36 -21.55 -1.00
C GLY A 540 -2.15 -21.91 0.48
N ALA A 541 -2.34 -20.99 1.43
CA ALA A 541 -2.26 -21.29 2.86
C ALA A 541 -3.53 -21.92 3.46
N TYR A 542 -4.60 -22.01 2.67
CA TYR A 542 -5.95 -22.50 3.04
C TYR A 542 -6.40 -23.58 2.05
N ALA A 543 -5.46 -24.43 1.63
CA ALA A 543 -5.67 -25.41 0.56
C ALA A 543 -6.80 -26.41 0.88
N THR A 544 -7.04 -26.69 2.17
CA THR A 544 -8.16 -27.55 2.60
C THR A 544 -9.52 -26.92 2.31
N GLU A 545 -9.73 -25.65 2.66
CA GLU A 545 -10.99 -24.96 2.37
C GLU A 545 -11.12 -24.63 0.87
N ARG A 546 -10.01 -24.29 0.20
CA ARG A 546 -9.98 -24.13 -1.27
C ARG A 546 -10.50 -25.38 -1.98
N ARG A 547 -10.01 -26.56 -1.57
CA ARG A 547 -10.48 -27.85 -2.09
C ARG A 547 -11.97 -28.06 -1.80
N GLU A 548 -12.44 -27.74 -0.59
CA GLU A 548 -13.86 -27.86 -0.21
C GLU A 548 -14.77 -27.02 -1.13
N LEU A 549 -14.37 -25.78 -1.42
CA LEU A 549 -15.09 -24.90 -2.33
C LEU A 549 -15.05 -25.41 -3.78
N SER A 550 -13.88 -25.84 -4.26
CA SER A 550 -13.73 -26.45 -5.59
C SER A 550 -14.56 -27.73 -5.74
N ASP A 551 -14.55 -28.63 -4.75
CA ASP A 551 -15.36 -29.84 -4.73
C ASP A 551 -16.85 -29.51 -4.80
N PHE A 552 -17.29 -28.48 -4.08
CA PHE A 552 -18.67 -28.02 -4.14
C PHE A 552 -19.04 -27.50 -5.54
N LEU A 553 -18.19 -26.70 -6.18
CA LEU A 553 -18.45 -26.19 -7.54
C LEU A 553 -18.57 -27.33 -8.55
N VAL A 554 -17.66 -28.30 -8.49
CA VAL A 554 -17.68 -29.48 -9.36
C VAL A 554 -18.90 -30.36 -9.11
N ALA A 555 -19.20 -30.67 -7.84
CA ALA A 555 -20.32 -31.55 -7.47
C ALA A 555 -21.68 -30.97 -7.88
N ASN A 556 -21.81 -29.64 -7.94
CA ASN A 556 -23.04 -28.96 -8.36
C ASN A 556 -23.02 -28.56 -9.84
N GLY A 557 -21.95 -28.89 -10.58
CA GLY A 557 -21.79 -28.58 -12.00
C GLY A 557 -21.88 -27.08 -12.26
N ILE A 558 -21.12 -26.26 -11.53
CA ILE A 558 -21.04 -24.82 -11.77
C ILE A 558 -20.05 -24.57 -12.91
N ASP A 559 -20.51 -24.05 -14.03
CA ASP A 559 -19.74 -23.83 -15.27
C ASP A 559 -19.89 -22.41 -15.84
N ASN A 560 -20.63 -21.54 -15.16
CA ASN A 560 -20.89 -20.15 -15.52
C ASN A 560 -20.24 -19.18 -14.53
N LEU A 561 -19.02 -19.46 -14.08
CA LEU A 561 -18.32 -18.67 -13.06
C LEU A 561 -17.02 -18.04 -13.60
N VAL A 562 -16.73 -16.83 -13.16
CA VAL A 562 -15.43 -16.15 -13.30
C VAL A 562 -15.05 -15.52 -11.97
N MET A 563 -13.75 -15.49 -11.67
CA MET A 563 -13.23 -14.82 -10.48
C MET A 563 -12.44 -13.57 -10.81
N LEU A 564 -12.62 -12.53 -10.00
CA LEU A 564 -11.83 -11.30 -10.03
C LEU A 564 -11.03 -11.16 -8.74
N SER A 565 -9.76 -10.77 -8.85
CA SER A 565 -8.86 -10.62 -7.70
C SER A 565 -7.93 -9.43 -7.79
N GLY A 566 -7.42 -9.00 -6.63
CA GLY A 566 -6.51 -7.87 -6.44
C GLY A 566 -5.14 -8.33 -5.92
N ASP A 567 -4.62 -7.61 -4.91
CA ASP A 567 -3.44 -7.88 -4.05
C ASP A 567 -2.08 -8.06 -4.74
N ALA A 568 -2.00 -8.87 -5.81
CA ALA A 568 -0.76 -9.33 -6.40
C ALA A 568 0.10 -8.26 -7.09
N HIS A 569 -0.35 -7.00 -7.18
CA HIS A 569 0.29 -5.89 -7.92
C HIS A 569 0.66 -6.27 -9.36
N MET A 570 -0.24 -6.98 -10.05
CA MET A 570 -0.10 -7.36 -11.45
C MET A 570 -1.45 -7.41 -12.17
N LEU A 571 -1.39 -7.31 -13.49
CA LEU A 571 -2.44 -7.86 -14.35
C LEU A 571 -2.13 -9.34 -14.62
N ALA A 572 -3.15 -10.19 -14.56
CA ALA A 572 -3.02 -11.58 -14.99
C ALA A 572 -4.37 -12.11 -15.48
N ALA A 573 -4.32 -13.09 -16.37
CA ALA A 573 -5.51 -13.84 -16.78
C ALA A 573 -5.20 -15.33 -16.88
N ASP A 574 -6.12 -16.14 -16.36
CA ASP A 574 -6.14 -17.59 -16.48
C ASP A 574 -7.45 -18.02 -17.12
N ASP A 575 -7.38 -18.98 -18.04
CA ASP A 575 -8.52 -19.60 -18.72
C ASP A 575 -9.25 -20.66 -17.88
N GLY A 576 -8.77 -20.95 -16.67
CA GLY A 576 -9.28 -22.00 -15.79
C GLY A 576 -8.49 -23.30 -15.88
N SER A 577 -7.44 -23.39 -16.69
CA SER A 577 -6.59 -24.58 -16.76
C SER A 577 -5.73 -24.80 -15.52
N ASN A 578 -5.50 -23.76 -14.70
CA ASN A 578 -4.56 -23.80 -13.57
C ASN A 578 -5.23 -23.81 -12.18
N ASN A 579 -6.57 -23.97 -12.09
CA ASN A 579 -7.29 -23.93 -10.82
C ASN A 579 -8.20 -25.14 -10.52
N THR A 580 -7.79 -26.32 -10.98
CA THR A 580 -8.46 -27.62 -10.73
C THR A 580 -8.19 -28.17 -9.32
N PHE A 581 -8.50 -27.39 -8.29
CA PHE A 581 -8.17 -27.71 -6.89
C PHE A 581 -9.11 -28.72 -6.22
N ALA A 582 -10.14 -29.20 -6.92
CA ALA A 582 -11.02 -30.26 -6.42
C ALA A 582 -10.25 -31.55 -6.13
N THR A 583 -10.85 -32.43 -5.35
CA THR A 583 -10.38 -33.79 -5.09
C THR A 583 -10.13 -34.52 -6.41
N ASP A 584 -8.99 -35.22 -6.48
CA ASP A 584 -8.47 -35.88 -7.68
C ASP A 584 -8.17 -34.98 -8.89
N GLY A 585 -8.16 -33.65 -8.71
CA GLY A 585 -7.99 -32.69 -9.81
C GLY A 585 -9.20 -32.66 -10.75
N ALA A 586 -10.38 -33.01 -10.24
CA ALA A 586 -11.60 -33.15 -11.02
C ALA A 586 -12.20 -31.80 -11.46
N GLY A 587 -12.98 -31.86 -12.55
CA GLY A 587 -13.80 -30.75 -13.06
C GLY A 587 -13.02 -29.76 -13.94
N PRO A 588 -13.71 -29.04 -14.85
CA PRO A 588 -13.10 -27.86 -15.44
C PRO A 588 -12.88 -26.83 -14.34
N GLY A 589 -11.76 -26.12 -14.42
CA GLY A 589 -11.60 -24.90 -13.63
C GLY A 589 -12.50 -23.77 -14.14
N PHE A 590 -12.20 -22.54 -13.74
CA PHE A 590 -12.94 -21.35 -14.17
C PHE A 590 -11.99 -20.18 -14.41
N PRO A 591 -12.32 -19.22 -15.31
CA PRO A 591 -11.44 -18.09 -15.57
C PRO A 591 -11.16 -17.24 -14.31
N VAL A 592 -9.92 -16.79 -14.15
CA VAL A 592 -9.48 -15.92 -13.04
C VAL A 592 -8.73 -14.72 -13.61
N PHE A 593 -9.15 -13.51 -13.22
CA PHE A 593 -8.50 -12.28 -13.64
C PHE A 593 -7.99 -11.48 -12.45
N HIS A 594 -6.75 -11.00 -12.54
CA HIS A 594 -6.18 -10.05 -11.59
C HIS A 594 -6.07 -8.66 -12.21
N ALA A 595 -6.38 -7.63 -11.42
CA ALA A 595 -6.10 -6.25 -11.77
C ALA A 595 -5.52 -5.48 -10.58
N ALA A 596 -4.20 -5.40 -10.54
CA ALA A 596 -3.43 -4.54 -9.67
C ALA A 596 -2.09 -4.19 -10.35
N ALA A 597 -1.33 -3.21 -9.92
CA ALA A 597 -1.73 -2.20 -8.95
C ALA A 597 -2.17 -0.93 -9.66
N LEU A 598 -3.22 -0.29 -9.12
CA LEU A 598 -3.62 1.06 -9.53
C LEU A 598 -2.41 1.99 -9.41
N ASP A 599 -1.71 1.99 -8.28
CA ASP A 599 -0.62 2.95 -8.02
C ASP A 599 0.60 2.36 -7.28
N ARG A 600 0.53 1.11 -6.85
CA ARG A 600 1.68 0.42 -6.23
C ARG A 600 2.62 -0.15 -7.29
N ARG A 601 3.73 -0.70 -6.80
CA ARG A 601 4.79 -1.27 -7.62
C ARG A 601 4.46 -2.69 -8.01
N GLY A 602 4.87 -3.06 -9.21
CA GLY A 602 4.65 -4.39 -9.72
C GLY A 602 5.22 -5.49 -8.81
N SER A 603 4.42 -6.49 -8.53
CA SER A 603 4.81 -7.73 -7.88
C SER A 603 4.10 -8.90 -8.58
N VAL A 604 4.43 -10.14 -8.24
CA VAL A 604 3.71 -11.31 -8.76
C VAL A 604 3.44 -12.24 -7.60
N LYS A 605 2.17 -12.62 -7.41
CA LYS A 605 1.75 -13.59 -6.41
C LYS A 605 0.95 -14.72 -7.08
N GLY A 606 1.20 -15.96 -6.66
CA GLY A 606 0.50 -17.13 -7.19
C GLY A 606 0.87 -17.49 -8.64
N GLY A 607 -0.07 -18.13 -9.33
CA GLY A 607 0.07 -18.68 -10.68
C GLY A 607 0.40 -20.19 -10.69
N PRO A 608 0.66 -20.76 -11.89
CA PRO A 608 0.75 -20.07 -13.19
C PRO A 608 -0.60 -19.55 -13.70
N TYR A 609 -0.55 -18.56 -14.61
CA TYR A 609 -1.72 -17.99 -15.29
C TYR A 609 -1.55 -18.20 -16.80
N SER A 610 -2.57 -18.71 -17.50
CA SER A 610 -2.48 -19.11 -18.91
C SER A 610 -2.03 -17.99 -19.85
N GLU A 611 -2.50 -16.76 -19.63
CA GLU A 611 -2.14 -15.58 -20.43
C GLU A 611 -0.93 -14.82 -19.86
N GLY A 612 -0.35 -15.33 -18.77
CA GLY A 612 0.78 -14.73 -18.08
C GLY A 612 0.40 -13.76 -16.96
N ALA A 613 1.43 -13.30 -16.26
CA ALA A 613 1.36 -12.31 -15.19
C ALA A 613 2.26 -11.12 -15.52
N PHE A 614 1.72 -9.91 -15.37
CA PHE A 614 2.33 -8.66 -15.81
C PHE A 614 2.43 -7.70 -14.63
N PRO A 615 3.52 -7.76 -13.84
CA PRO A 615 3.73 -6.85 -12.72
C PRO A 615 3.85 -5.41 -13.22
N GLY A 616 3.16 -4.48 -12.57
CA GLY A 616 3.24 -3.08 -12.93
C GLY A 616 2.42 -2.20 -11.98
N GLY A 617 2.61 -0.89 -12.14
CA GLY A 617 1.76 0.11 -11.51
C GLY A 617 1.05 0.95 -12.56
N GLY A 618 -0.03 1.62 -12.19
CA GLY A 618 -0.89 2.29 -13.15
C GLY A 618 -1.75 1.31 -13.94
N GLN A 619 -2.11 0.17 -13.34
CA GLN A 619 -2.82 -0.92 -14.02
C GLN A 619 -4.24 -1.11 -13.46
N PHE A 620 -5.18 -1.43 -14.34
CA PHE A 620 -6.58 -1.68 -14.00
C PHE A 620 -7.21 -2.69 -14.97
N GLY A 621 -8.33 -3.27 -14.58
CA GLY A 621 -9.09 -4.21 -15.40
C GLY A 621 -10.39 -3.61 -15.90
N LEU A 622 -10.76 -3.91 -17.14
CA LEU A 622 -12.10 -3.74 -17.67
C LEU A 622 -12.70 -5.11 -17.94
N LEU A 623 -13.91 -5.35 -17.45
CA LEU A 623 -14.70 -6.52 -17.81
C LEU A 623 -15.94 -6.06 -18.56
N THR A 624 -16.04 -6.47 -19.82
CA THR A 624 -17.17 -6.16 -20.70
C THR A 624 -18.05 -7.38 -20.85
N ILE A 625 -19.32 -7.21 -20.48
CA ILE A 625 -20.38 -8.19 -20.64
C ILE A 625 -21.17 -7.80 -21.88
N THR A 626 -21.27 -8.72 -22.84
CA THR A 626 -22.13 -8.59 -24.01
C THR A 626 -23.28 -9.58 -23.88
N ASP A 627 -24.49 -9.04 -23.70
CA ASP A 627 -25.71 -9.81 -23.50
C ASP A 627 -26.83 -9.26 -24.40
N GLY A 628 -27.09 -9.98 -25.50
CA GLY A 628 -28.17 -9.68 -26.44
C GLY A 628 -29.53 -10.29 -26.08
N GLY A 629 -29.67 -10.91 -24.90
CA GLY A 629 -30.89 -11.59 -24.45
C GLY A 629 -31.05 -13.04 -24.95
N GLY A 630 -30.06 -13.54 -25.68
CA GLY A 630 -30.00 -14.94 -26.09
C GLY A 630 -29.63 -15.89 -24.94
N PRO A 631 -29.37 -17.18 -25.26
CA PRO A 631 -28.87 -18.14 -24.27
C PRO A 631 -27.42 -17.85 -23.88
N GLU A 632 -26.65 -17.13 -24.69
CA GLU A 632 -25.23 -16.89 -24.47
C GLU A 632 -24.94 -15.48 -23.95
N VAL A 633 -23.92 -15.38 -23.11
CA VAL A 633 -23.31 -14.13 -22.67
C VAL A 633 -21.81 -14.22 -22.92
N THR A 634 -21.27 -13.23 -23.63
CA THR A 634 -19.83 -13.13 -23.88
C THR A 634 -19.20 -12.20 -22.85
N VAL A 635 -18.08 -12.63 -22.29
CA VAL A 635 -17.29 -11.91 -21.31
C VAL A 635 -15.92 -11.61 -21.92
N ALA A 636 -15.51 -10.35 -21.91
CA ALA A 636 -14.20 -9.92 -22.37
C ALA A 636 -13.48 -9.15 -21.27
N PHE A 637 -12.36 -9.69 -20.81
CA PHE A 637 -11.40 -9.03 -19.93
C PHE A 637 -10.34 -8.30 -20.74
N SER A 638 -10.07 -7.06 -20.34
CA SER A 638 -9.02 -6.20 -20.90
C SER A 638 -8.27 -5.56 -19.72
N GLY A 639 -7.09 -6.08 -19.42
CA GLY A 639 -6.16 -5.50 -18.46
C GLY A 639 -5.34 -4.41 -19.12
N ARG A 640 -5.39 -3.19 -18.57
CA ARG A 640 -4.80 -1.99 -19.17
C ARG A 640 -3.86 -1.26 -18.25
N ASP A 641 -2.92 -0.55 -18.83
CA ASP A 641 -2.06 0.40 -18.12
C ASP A 641 -2.59 1.86 -18.21
N TRP A 642 -1.88 2.77 -17.55
CA TRP A 642 -2.19 4.20 -17.47
C TRP A 642 -1.99 4.94 -18.80
N GLU A 643 -1.30 4.34 -19.78
CA GLU A 643 -1.22 4.85 -21.15
C GLU A 643 -2.48 4.48 -21.95
N GLY A 644 -3.30 3.56 -21.43
CA GLY A 644 -4.48 3.00 -22.07
C GLY A 644 -4.18 1.77 -22.91
N THR A 645 -2.94 1.27 -22.88
CA THR A 645 -2.50 0.09 -23.62
C THR A 645 -3.10 -1.16 -22.99
N GLU A 646 -3.65 -2.05 -23.81
CA GLU A 646 -4.06 -3.38 -23.36
C GLU A 646 -2.81 -4.25 -23.19
N VAL A 647 -2.55 -4.67 -21.95
CA VAL A 647 -1.39 -5.48 -21.56
C VAL A 647 -1.73 -6.97 -21.65
N VAL A 648 -2.94 -7.34 -21.27
CA VAL A 648 -3.47 -8.70 -21.31
C VAL A 648 -4.95 -8.67 -21.62
N GLY A 649 -5.43 -9.61 -22.42
CA GLY A 649 -6.83 -9.73 -22.78
C GLY A 649 -7.25 -11.19 -22.84
N TYR A 650 -8.49 -11.46 -22.44
CA TYR A 650 -9.07 -12.80 -22.51
C TYR A 650 -10.57 -12.71 -22.73
N SER A 651 -11.14 -13.61 -23.53
CA SER A 651 -12.58 -13.65 -23.77
C SER A 651 -13.12 -15.07 -23.75
N PHE A 652 -14.29 -15.25 -23.16
CA PHE A 652 -15.02 -16.51 -23.17
C PHE A 652 -16.52 -16.24 -23.31
N THR A 653 -17.27 -17.30 -23.61
CA THR A 653 -18.74 -17.26 -23.67
C THR A 653 -19.29 -18.30 -22.71
N THR A 654 -20.30 -17.90 -21.95
CA THR A 654 -21.07 -18.79 -21.09
C THR A 654 -22.51 -18.88 -21.59
N SER A 655 -23.21 -19.95 -21.25
CA SER A 655 -24.60 -20.19 -21.64
C SER A 655 -25.47 -20.28 -20.41
N LEU A 656 -26.59 -19.55 -20.41
CA LEU A 656 -27.68 -19.75 -19.48
C LEU A 656 -28.24 -21.17 -19.68
N ARG A 657 -28.29 -21.95 -18.61
CA ARG A 657 -28.90 -23.27 -18.65
C ARG A 657 -30.39 -23.14 -18.92
N ALA A 658 -30.91 -24.00 -19.79
CA ALA A 658 -32.36 -24.18 -19.87
C ALA A 658 -32.83 -24.77 -18.53
N PRO A 659 -33.92 -24.26 -17.93
CA PRO A 659 -34.45 -24.85 -16.70
C PRO A 659 -34.73 -26.34 -16.93
N GLN A 660 -34.08 -27.19 -16.14
CA GLN A 660 -34.20 -28.66 -16.21
C GLN A 660 -35.50 -29.17 -15.60
#